data_AF-A0A9P6RTQ8-F1
#
_entry.id   AF-A0A9P6RTQ8-F1
#
_cell.length_a   1.000
_cell.length_b   1.000
_cell.length_c   1.000
_cell.angle_alpha   90.00
_cell.angle_beta   90.00
_cell.angle_gamma   90.00
#
_symmetry.space_group_name_H-M   'P 1'
#
loop_
_entity.id
_entity.type
_entity.pdbx_description
1 polymer ?
#
loop_
_entity_poly.entity_id
_entity_poly.type
_entity_poly.pdbx_seq_one_letter_code
_entity_poly.pdbx_strand_id
1 'polypeptide(L)'
;MHIQTGQRKTIEIGDGLIMRWSTKADTTNVSTLLAEAFKWLPIGGPLPIDSIPPPNERARAGGRRLLSGKSAAMSEFDYAVVEDTKREEGKNSIVACVSLHRNLAYYGSVNVYFGKPEVVASDPEYRNKGLIRRLLLEMIHPESEARGDVLQFISGIPYYYRQFGYEYGLTISPSAMIESTDVVPSLAKGKSEPYNLRVAKLDDLPFLKSLSTPTTLHTGAQVGVLYTDEYWRYTVHDIFEDKQSRFDCDRDTRIIVDAVSGKDVGCTVVSYEFFGPQLQIMALNESEATYVDVANSVLRQLFVLVKEQQARQAKETAAIASTETSETTPTPESATSGSPSESFVFSLALHKKHPLRQLLGTKAQIPPTTDFGYRLFTRITSYPIFIKAVAPELEKRLASSAMAGTTGRLRLDFFRQVEGSSGKGLEVVLEKGKIVEATDWTNPSPEGQLEERLQWKKDGITPTIFLASFAPLTFTSLLTGKHSFEELSYAYGECASRDESTRLLLNALFPKWFPMGGPLPTDNIPSPNEWARAAVRRLLSGKSAAMSEFDHAVVEDTKREEGKNSIVACVSLHRNLAYYGSVNVYFGKPEVVASDPEYRNKGLIRRLLLEMIHPESEARDVLQFISGIPYYYRQFEYEYGLAMSSIAKIESIDVVPPLAKD
;
A
#
# COMPACT_ATOMS: atom_id res chain seq x y z
N MET A 1 22.85 14.12 3.95
CA MET A 1 23.12 15.07 2.84
C MET A 1 21.82 15.77 2.50
N HIS A 2 21.64 16.98 3.03
CA HIS A 2 20.48 17.83 2.78
C HIS A 2 20.72 18.66 1.51
N ILE A 3 19.69 18.80 0.68
CA ILE A 3 19.70 19.75 -0.44
C ILE A 3 19.98 21.14 0.14
N GLN A 4 20.91 21.87 -0.46
CA GLN A 4 21.23 23.24 -0.05
C GLN A 4 19.94 24.07 0.00
N THR A 5 19.68 24.66 1.16
CA THR A 5 18.46 25.41 1.55
C THR A 5 18.14 26.64 0.69
N GLY A 6 18.98 26.97 -0.29
CA GLY A 6 18.93 28.24 -1.03
C GLY A 6 17.81 28.40 -2.07
N GLN A 7 17.06 27.35 -2.44
CA GLN A 7 16.00 27.45 -3.47
C GLN A 7 14.81 26.50 -3.22
N ARG A 8 14.40 26.32 -1.96
CA ARG A 8 13.19 25.52 -1.68
C ARG A 8 11.93 26.33 -2.03
N LYS A 9 11.05 25.70 -2.82
CA LYS A 9 9.86 26.31 -3.45
C LYS A 9 8.87 26.84 -2.40
N THR A 10 8.43 28.08 -2.57
CA THR A 10 7.28 28.69 -1.89
C THR A 10 6.22 29.01 -2.94
N ILE A 11 4.96 28.74 -2.64
CA ILE A 11 3.83 28.87 -3.57
C ILE A 11 2.69 29.59 -2.87
N GLU A 12 2.38 30.79 -3.33
CA GLU A 12 1.14 31.50 -2.96
C GLU A 12 -0.06 30.78 -3.58
N ILE A 13 -1.05 30.41 -2.77
CA ILE A 13 -2.22 29.65 -3.23
C ILE A 13 -3.54 30.41 -3.10
N GLY A 14 -3.48 31.70 -2.79
CA GLY A 14 -4.63 32.61 -2.70
C GLY A 14 -5.14 32.78 -1.27
N ASP A 15 -5.98 33.80 -1.05
CA ASP A 15 -6.66 34.10 0.22
C ASP A 15 -5.77 34.34 1.45
N GLY A 16 -4.45 34.48 1.29
CA GLY A 16 -3.50 34.56 2.40
C GLY A 16 -2.88 33.22 2.79
N LEU A 17 -3.08 32.19 1.95
CA LEU A 17 -2.49 30.87 2.13
C LEU A 17 -1.19 30.72 1.33
N ILE A 18 -0.16 30.22 2.00
CA ILE A 18 1.17 29.98 1.45
C ILE A 18 1.55 28.52 1.65
N MET A 19 1.91 27.82 0.58
CA MET A 19 2.59 26.52 0.69
C MET A 19 4.11 26.74 0.71
N ARG A 20 4.78 26.22 1.71
CA ARG A 20 6.23 26.33 1.86
C ARG A 20 6.81 25.14 2.59
N TRP A 21 8.13 24.99 2.52
CA TRP A 21 8.84 24.04 3.35
C TRP A 21 8.97 24.58 4.78
N SER A 22 8.97 23.67 5.75
CA SER A 22 9.11 24.01 7.16
C SER A 22 10.50 24.53 7.49
N THR A 23 10.61 25.14 8.66
CA THR A 23 11.85 25.41 9.36
C THR A 23 11.71 24.94 10.80
N LYS A 24 12.81 24.98 11.56
CA LYS A 24 12.77 24.69 13.00
C LYS A 24 11.79 25.60 13.77
N ALA A 25 11.54 26.83 13.30
CA ALA A 25 10.58 27.74 13.93
C ALA A 25 9.12 27.23 13.88
N ASP A 26 8.80 26.36 12.91
CA ASP A 26 7.45 25.81 12.75
C ASP A 26 7.13 24.67 13.72
N THR A 27 8.09 24.25 14.56
CA THR A 27 7.97 23.10 15.47
C THR A 27 6.70 23.15 16.32
N THR A 28 6.43 24.28 16.96
CA THR A 28 5.24 24.44 17.81
C THR A 28 3.95 24.36 17.01
N ASN A 29 3.89 25.04 15.88
CA ASN A 29 2.70 25.11 15.04
C ASN A 29 2.36 23.77 14.38
N VAL A 30 3.37 23.08 13.82
CA VAL A 30 3.18 21.74 13.25
C VAL A 30 2.78 20.76 14.34
N SER A 31 3.51 20.67 15.45
CA SER A 31 3.18 19.71 16.52
C SER A 31 1.78 19.94 17.12
N THR A 32 1.33 21.20 17.24
CA THR A 32 -0.03 21.55 17.67
C THR A 32 -1.08 21.06 16.67
N LEU A 33 -0.87 21.32 15.37
CA LEU A 33 -1.76 20.81 14.32
C LEU A 33 -1.87 19.29 14.36
N LEU A 34 -0.76 18.58 14.52
CA LEU A 34 -0.75 17.11 14.60
C LEU A 34 -1.51 16.59 15.82
N ALA A 35 -1.33 17.23 16.98
CA ALA A 35 -2.03 16.85 18.20
C ALA A 35 -3.56 16.94 18.02
N GLU A 36 -4.04 18.03 17.41
CA GLU A 36 -5.46 18.22 17.12
C GLU A 36 -5.97 17.25 16.04
N ALA A 37 -5.22 17.08 14.95
CA ALA A 37 -5.62 16.22 13.84
C ALA A 37 -5.73 14.74 14.25
N PHE A 38 -4.89 14.29 15.19
CA PHE A 38 -4.81 12.90 15.62
C PHE A 38 -5.46 12.62 16.99
N LYS A 39 -6.23 13.54 17.57
CA LYS A 39 -6.93 13.32 18.85
C LYS A 39 -7.92 12.16 18.85
N TRP A 40 -8.44 11.80 17.68
CA TRP A 40 -9.37 10.67 17.49
C TRP A 40 -8.66 9.36 17.14
N LEU A 41 -7.34 9.36 16.96
CA LEU A 41 -6.61 8.11 16.82
C LEU A 41 -6.28 7.55 18.20
N PRO A 42 -6.43 6.23 18.42
CA PRO A 42 -6.15 5.58 19.70
C PRO A 42 -4.62 5.44 19.94
N ILE A 43 -3.88 6.55 19.82
CA ILE A 43 -2.44 6.65 20.04
C ILE A 43 -2.24 7.15 21.45
N GLY A 44 -2.17 6.27 22.44
CA GLY A 44 -2.19 6.78 23.82
C GLY A 44 -2.62 5.76 24.84
N GLY A 45 -3.61 4.98 24.46
CA GLY A 45 -4.53 4.34 25.38
C GLY A 45 -5.96 4.50 24.83
N PRO A 46 -6.97 4.07 25.59
CA PRO A 46 -8.37 4.17 25.17
C PRO A 46 -8.77 5.64 25.05
N LEU A 47 -9.61 5.92 24.04
CA LEU A 47 -10.25 7.23 23.90
C LEU A 47 -11.39 7.36 24.91
N PRO A 48 -11.70 8.57 25.41
CA PRO A 48 -12.92 8.79 26.18
C PRO A 48 -14.15 8.41 25.36
N ILE A 49 -15.14 7.80 26.02
CA ILE A 49 -16.36 7.30 25.37
C ILE A 49 -17.38 8.43 25.20
N ASP A 50 -17.50 9.31 26.21
CA ASP A 50 -18.57 10.31 26.29
C ASP A 50 -18.07 11.77 26.19
N SER A 51 -16.86 11.98 25.68
CA SER A 51 -16.30 13.33 25.50
C SER A 51 -15.37 13.44 24.30
N ILE A 52 -15.15 14.66 23.85
CA ILE A 52 -14.16 14.95 22.81
C ILE A 52 -12.77 14.73 23.43
N PRO A 53 -11.92 13.87 22.84
CA PRO A 53 -10.57 13.67 23.35
C PRO A 53 -9.77 14.98 23.32
N PRO A 54 -8.90 15.24 24.32
CA PRO A 54 -7.95 16.33 24.23
C PRO A 54 -6.96 16.11 23.07
N PRO A 55 -6.24 17.15 22.62
CA PRO A 55 -5.17 16.99 21.65
C PRO A 55 -4.20 15.86 22.00
N ASN A 56 -3.79 15.10 21.00
CA ASN A 56 -2.97 13.92 21.19
C ASN A 56 -1.51 14.27 21.52
N GLU A 57 -1.11 14.10 22.78
CA GLU A 57 0.25 14.43 23.23
C GLU A 57 1.35 13.53 22.63
N ARG A 58 1.04 12.29 22.25
CA ARG A 58 2.01 11.42 21.56
C ARG A 58 2.27 11.91 20.14
N ALA A 59 1.22 12.32 19.42
CA ALA A 59 1.36 12.94 18.11
C ALA A 59 2.11 14.29 18.19
N ARG A 60 1.81 15.11 19.21
CA ARG A 60 2.54 16.36 19.48
C ARG A 60 4.03 16.12 19.67
N ALA A 61 4.38 15.21 20.59
CA ALA A 61 5.76 14.84 20.87
C ALA A 61 6.46 14.30 19.61
N GLY A 62 5.77 13.45 18.83
CA GLY A 62 6.28 12.93 17.55
C GLY A 62 6.61 14.02 16.55
N GLY A 63 5.70 14.96 16.32
CA GLY A 63 5.92 16.11 15.43
C GLY A 63 7.11 16.95 15.83
N ARG A 64 7.23 17.23 17.14
CA ARG A 64 8.37 17.97 17.69
C ARG A 64 9.70 17.25 17.43
N ARG A 65 9.76 15.94 17.68
CA ARG A 65 10.99 15.15 17.44
C ARG A 65 11.40 15.14 15.97
N LEU A 66 10.43 15.05 15.06
CA LEU A 66 10.71 15.09 13.62
C LEU A 66 11.31 16.44 13.16
N LEU A 67 10.92 17.55 13.79
CA LEU A 67 11.42 18.90 13.51
C LEU A 67 12.61 19.33 14.39
N SER A 68 13.17 18.45 15.24
CA SER A 68 14.25 18.84 16.17
C SER A 68 15.58 19.16 15.47
N GLY A 69 15.74 18.66 14.24
CA GLY A 69 17.00 18.63 13.47
C GLY A 69 17.88 17.42 13.79
N LYS A 70 17.44 16.52 14.68
CA LYS A 70 18.16 15.28 15.04
C LYS A 70 17.50 13.99 14.51
N SER A 71 16.32 14.09 13.90
CA SER A 71 15.61 12.92 13.37
C SER A 71 16.45 12.18 12.33
N ALA A 72 16.53 10.86 12.45
CA ALA A 72 17.22 10.02 11.45
C ALA A 72 16.46 9.92 10.12
N ALA A 73 15.16 10.23 10.10
CA ALA A 73 14.30 10.03 8.95
C ALA A 73 14.19 11.27 8.05
N MET A 74 14.40 12.46 8.59
CA MET A 74 14.18 13.75 7.94
C MET A 74 14.85 14.90 8.68
N SER A 75 14.99 16.07 8.04
CA SER A 75 15.36 17.33 8.70
C SER A 75 14.16 18.17 9.09
N GLU A 76 14.42 19.25 9.84
CA GLU A 76 13.48 20.32 10.12
C GLU A 76 12.94 21.04 8.88
N PHE A 77 13.52 20.79 7.69
CA PHE A 77 13.13 21.40 6.43
C PHE A 77 12.24 20.51 5.55
N ASP A 78 11.96 19.28 5.96
CA ASP A 78 11.28 18.28 5.11
C ASP A 78 9.78 18.08 5.47
N TYR A 79 9.15 19.07 6.10
CA TYR A 79 7.69 19.19 6.08
C TYR A 79 7.27 20.18 5.00
N ALA A 80 6.35 19.78 4.12
CA ALA A 80 5.58 20.72 3.32
C ALA A 80 4.39 21.20 4.17
N VAL A 81 4.23 22.51 4.33
CA VAL A 81 3.19 23.12 5.17
C VAL A 81 2.35 24.11 4.37
N VAL A 82 1.10 24.28 4.78
CA VAL A 82 0.26 25.43 4.41
C VAL A 82 0.18 26.35 5.61
N GLU A 83 0.63 27.59 5.42
CA GLU A 83 0.49 28.68 6.37
C GLU A 83 -0.67 29.59 5.94
N ASP A 84 -1.51 30.01 6.90
CA ASP A 84 -2.47 31.09 6.73
C ASP A 84 -1.94 32.37 7.41
N THR A 85 -1.54 33.34 6.59
CA THR A 85 -0.98 34.61 7.05
C THR A 85 -2.04 35.58 7.57
N LYS A 86 -3.32 35.25 7.41
CA LYS A 86 -4.46 36.03 7.91
C LYS A 86 -5.17 35.35 9.08
N ARG A 87 -4.62 34.23 9.59
CA ARG A 87 -5.16 33.54 10.77
C ARG A 87 -5.22 34.55 11.92
N GLU A 88 -6.32 34.52 12.67
CA GLU A 88 -6.50 35.37 13.85
C GLU A 88 -5.35 35.15 14.85
N GLU A 89 -4.91 36.23 15.51
CA GLU A 89 -3.88 36.16 16.54
C GLU A 89 -4.28 35.16 17.64
N GLY A 90 -3.35 34.27 18.01
CA GLY A 90 -3.60 33.18 18.97
C GLY A 90 -4.11 31.87 18.36
N LYS A 91 -4.52 31.84 17.09
CA LYS A 91 -4.77 30.59 16.35
C LYS A 91 -3.49 30.08 15.68
N ASN A 92 -3.43 28.77 15.46
CA ASN A 92 -2.30 28.15 14.78
C ASN A 92 -2.26 28.57 13.29
N SER A 93 -1.18 29.20 12.86
CA SER A 93 -1.03 29.66 11.47
C SER A 93 -0.75 28.51 10.49
N ILE A 94 -0.19 27.38 10.96
CA ILE A 94 -0.01 26.20 10.11
C ILE A 94 -1.29 25.38 10.09
N VAL A 95 -1.95 25.33 8.93
CA VAL A 95 -3.30 24.78 8.77
C VAL A 95 -3.31 23.43 8.06
N ALA A 96 -2.23 23.05 7.38
CA ALA A 96 -2.05 21.71 6.82
C ALA A 96 -0.57 21.36 6.70
N CYS A 97 -0.21 20.07 6.78
CA CYS A 97 1.16 19.63 6.59
C CYS A 97 1.28 18.17 6.10
N VAL A 98 2.42 17.85 5.49
CA VAL A 98 2.87 16.49 5.12
C VAL A 98 4.39 16.41 5.34
N SER A 99 4.88 15.40 6.05
CA SER A 99 6.34 15.15 6.15
C SER A 99 6.82 14.33 4.96
N LEU A 100 8.12 14.43 4.64
CA LEU A 100 8.77 13.58 3.65
C LEU A 100 10.03 12.93 4.23
N HIS A 101 9.91 11.70 4.69
CA HIS A 101 11.04 10.92 5.19
C HIS A 101 11.86 10.34 4.04
N ARG A 102 13.17 10.17 4.25
CA ARG A 102 14.07 9.46 3.32
C ARG A 102 14.55 8.17 3.97
N ASN A 103 14.30 7.05 3.31
CA ASN A 103 14.67 5.74 3.83
C ASN A 103 15.69 5.10 2.89
N LEU A 104 16.86 4.73 3.42
CA LEU A 104 17.73 3.78 2.73
C LEU A 104 17.00 2.44 2.68
N ALA A 105 16.97 1.81 1.52
CA ALA A 105 16.18 0.62 1.25
C ALA A 105 16.93 -0.34 0.35
N TYR A 106 16.38 -1.54 0.19
CA TYR A 106 16.88 -2.53 -0.76
C TYR A 106 15.75 -3.12 -1.61
N TYR A 107 16.10 -3.52 -2.82
CA TYR A 107 15.31 -4.33 -3.73
C TYR A 107 16.19 -5.49 -4.23
N GLY A 108 15.90 -6.69 -3.73
CA GLY A 108 16.78 -7.85 -3.83
C GLY A 108 18.17 -7.51 -3.32
N SER A 109 19.16 -7.59 -4.21
CA SER A 109 20.56 -7.29 -3.91
C SER A 109 20.97 -5.81 -4.10
N VAL A 110 20.06 -4.93 -4.52
CA VAL A 110 20.37 -3.53 -4.84
C VAL A 110 19.90 -2.59 -3.74
N ASN A 111 20.76 -1.67 -3.33
CA ASN A 111 20.40 -0.58 -2.42
C ASN A 111 19.84 0.61 -3.19
N VAL A 112 18.74 1.17 -2.71
CA VAL A 112 18.02 2.31 -3.29
C VAL A 112 17.50 3.22 -2.17
N TYR A 113 16.90 4.36 -2.54
CA TYR A 113 16.19 5.22 -1.58
C TYR A 113 14.69 5.21 -1.87
N PHE A 114 13.90 5.12 -0.79
CA PHE A 114 12.46 5.27 -0.82
C PHE A 114 12.03 6.53 -0.06
N GLY A 115 11.11 7.28 -0.67
CA GLY A 115 10.42 8.38 -0.03
C GLY A 115 9.29 7.84 0.83
N LYS A 116 9.09 8.40 2.02
CA LYS A 116 7.92 8.07 2.83
C LYS A 116 7.22 9.34 3.25
N PRO A 117 6.22 9.79 2.47
CA PRO A 117 5.30 10.79 2.95
C PRO A 117 4.60 10.26 4.19
N GLU A 118 4.53 11.05 5.26
CA GLU A 118 3.95 10.61 6.52
C GLU A 118 3.35 11.80 7.28
N VAL A 119 2.67 11.51 8.40
CA VAL A 119 2.20 12.51 9.36
C VAL A 119 1.38 13.62 8.68
N VAL A 120 0.44 13.20 7.83
CA VAL A 120 -0.45 14.07 7.06
C VAL A 120 -1.54 14.63 7.96
N ALA A 121 -1.65 15.96 8.04
CA ALA A 121 -2.65 16.63 8.87
C ALA A 121 -3.23 17.86 8.20
N SER A 122 -4.49 18.15 8.51
CA SER A 122 -5.17 19.38 8.12
C SER A 122 -6.16 19.81 9.20
N ASP A 123 -6.15 21.09 9.49
CA ASP A 123 -7.09 21.78 10.37
C ASP A 123 -8.53 21.55 9.86
N PRO A 124 -9.49 21.20 10.73
CA PRO A 124 -10.90 21.01 10.35
C PRO A 124 -11.50 22.15 9.52
N GLU A 125 -11.18 23.42 9.80
CA GLU A 125 -11.70 24.60 9.08
C GLU A 125 -11.18 24.70 7.63
N TYR A 126 -10.14 23.92 7.30
CA TYR A 126 -9.45 23.94 6.00
C TYR A 126 -9.61 22.63 5.21
N ARG A 127 -10.39 21.67 5.73
CA ARG A 127 -10.71 20.43 5.02
C ARG A 127 -11.55 20.72 3.77
N ASN A 128 -11.51 19.78 2.82
CA ASN A 128 -12.22 19.86 1.53
C ASN A 128 -11.80 21.03 0.61
N LYS A 129 -10.68 21.70 0.90
CA LYS A 129 -10.10 22.77 0.06
C LYS A 129 -8.97 22.30 -0.86
N GLY A 130 -8.74 20.98 -0.95
CA GLY A 130 -7.68 20.40 -1.80
C GLY A 130 -6.24 20.61 -1.31
N LEU A 131 -6.03 21.13 -0.09
CA LEU A 131 -4.68 21.49 0.41
C LEU A 131 -3.71 20.29 0.44
N ILE A 132 -4.13 19.14 0.97
CA ILE A 132 -3.28 17.94 1.01
C ILE A 132 -2.91 17.43 -0.38
N ARG A 133 -3.84 17.52 -1.34
CA ARG A 133 -3.60 17.17 -2.74
C ARG A 133 -2.50 18.05 -3.34
N ARG A 134 -2.56 19.36 -3.10
CA ARG A 134 -1.54 20.30 -3.56
C ARG A 134 -0.18 20.06 -2.88
N LEU A 135 -0.15 19.86 -1.56
CA LEU A 135 1.09 19.51 -0.86
C LEU A 135 1.73 18.23 -1.43
N LEU A 136 0.94 17.19 -1.71
CA LEU A 136 1.45 15.95 -2.29
C LEU A 136 1.98 16.15 -3.71
N LEU A 137 1.15 16.69 -4.62
CA LEU A 137 1.45 16.74 -6.05
C LEU A 137 2.46 17.84 -6.43
N GLU A 138 2.47 18.97 -5.72
CA GLU A 138 3.28 20.14 -6.10
C GLU A 138 4.56 20.32 -5.28
N MET A 139 4.70 19.58 -4.17
CA MET A 139 5.85 19.67 -3.27
C MET A 139 6.46 18.31 -2.91
N ILE A 140 5.70 17.42 -2.26
CA ILE A 140 6.24 16.17 -1.69
C ILE A 140 6.68 15.18 -2.77
N HIS A 141 5.83 14.90 -3.77
CA HIS A 141 6.16 13.98 -4.85
C HIS A 141 7.31 14.51 -5.71
N PRO A 142 7.31 15.77 -6.19
CA PRO A 142 8.44 16.31 -6.94
C PRO A 142 9.75 16.31 -6.14
N GLU A 143 9.73 16.67 -4.85
CA GLU A 143 10.96 16.67 -4.03
C GLU A 143 11.50 15.26 -3.85
N SER A 144 10.64 14.28 -3.57
CA SER A 144 11.02 12.87 -3.44
C SER A 144 11.68 12.35 -4.72
N GLU A 145 11.13 12.69 -5.87
CA GLU A 145 11.66 12.33 -7.18
C GLU A 145 12.99 13.05 -7.49
N ALA A 146 13.06 14.36 -7.22
CA ALA A 146 14.24 15.18 -7.49
C ALA A 146 15.47 14.72 -6.69
N ARG A 147 15.28 14.22 -5.46
CA ARG A 147 16.35 13.65 -4.64
C ARG A 147 16.65 12.17 -4.92
N GLY A 148 16.04 11.60 -5.96
CA GLY A 148 16.31 10.24 -6.44
C GLY A 148 15.64 9.12 -5.64
N ASP A 149 14.53 9.38 -4.94
CA ASP A 149 13.74 8.30 -4.36
C ASP A 149 12.99 7.57 -5.49
N VAL A 150 13.23 6.27 -5.65
CA VAL A 150 12.70 5.51 -6.81
C VAL A 150 11.27 5.00 -6.58
N LEU A 151 10.81 5.04 -5.34
CA LEU A 151 9.49 4.58 -4.89
C LEU A 151 9.09 5.40 -3.66
N GLN A 152 7.79 5.69 -3.53
CA GLN A 152 7.22 6.19 -2.30
C GLN A 152 6.28 5.18 -1.64
N PHE A 153 6.24 5.17 -0.32
CA PHE A 153 5.25 4.40 0.42
C PHE A 153 4.66 5.19 1.59
N ILE A 154 3.41 4.87 1.95
CA ILE A 154 2.72 5.52 3.07
C ILE A 154 1.73 4.57 3.73
N SER A 155 1.61 4.67 5.06
CA SER A 155 0.50 4.14 5.84
C SER A 155 -0.56 5.22 6.01
N GLY A 156 -1.83 4.88 5.90
CA GLY A 156 -2.86 5.85 6.26
C GLY A 156 -4.28 5.46 5.88
N ILE A 157 -5.09 6.49 5.66
CA ILE A 157 -6.54 6.37 5.44
C ILE A 157 -6.79 5.43 4.25
N PRO A 158 -7.54 4.33 4.46
CA PRO A 158 -7.89 3.41 3.38
C PRO A 158 -8.50 4.15 2.20
N TYR A 159 -8.15 3.72 0.99
CA TYR A 159 -8.59 4.27 -0.30
C TYR A 159 -8.14 5.71 -0.63
N TYR A 160 -7.93 6.58 0.35
CA TYR A 160 -7.65 8.01 0.16
C TYR A 160 -6.47 8.28 -0.78
N TYR A 161 -5.34 7.58 -0.62
CA TYR A 161 -4.12 7.90 -1.38
C TYR A 161 -4.14 7.44 -2.84
N ARG A 162 -5.10 6.60 -3.25
CA ARG A 162 -5.22 6.14 -4.65
C ARG A 162 -5.43 7.31 -5.62
N GLN A 163 -6.04 8.39 -5.15
CA GLN A 163 -6.24 9.60 -5.94
C GLN A 163 -4.91 10.31 -6.33
N PHE A 164 -3.77 9.91 -5.74
CA PHE A 164 -2.44 10.48 -6.02
C PHE A 164 -1.47 9.47 -6.63
N GLY A 165 -2.00 8.42 -7.27
CA GLY A 165 -1.19 7.40 -7.95
C GLY A 165 -0.61 6.31 -7.05
N TYR A 166 -1.11 6.18 -5.81
CA TYR A 166 -0.73 5.08 -4.93
C TYR A 166 -1.60 3.83 -5.15
N GLU A 167 -1.00 2.66 -4.97
CA GLU A 167 -1.69 1.38 -4.88
C GLU A 167 -1.16 0.58 -3.69
N TYR A 168 -1.92 -0.37 -3.14
CA TYR A 168 -1.39 -1.28 -2.14
C TYR A 168 -0.33 -2.21 -2.76
N GLY A 169 0.95 -1.83 -2.65
CA GLY A 169 2.08 -2.58 -3.20
C GLY A 169 2.89 -3.34 -2.14
N LEU A 170 3.09 -2.75 -0.96
CA LEU A 170 3.93 -3.33 0.09
C LEU A 170 3.07 -3.84 1.26
N THR A 171 3.58 -4.81 2.01
CA THR A 171 2.90 -5.37 3.20
C THR A 171 3.89 -5.50 4.34
N ILE A 172 3.44 -5.10 5.53
CA ILE A 172 4.17 -5.31 6.78
C ILE A 172 3.72 -6.65 7.35
N SER A 173 4.67 -7.48 7.76
CA SER A 173 4.36 -8.76 8.39
C SER A 173 3.53 -8.54 9.67
N PRO A 174 2.46 -9.33 9.87
CA PRO A 174 1.66 -9.21 11.09
C PRO A 174 2.52 -9.53 12.32
N SER A 175 2.27 -8.79 13.40
CA SER A 175 2.92 -9.04 14.69
C SER A 175 2.28 -10.24 15.36
N ALA A 176 3.09 -11.11 15.96
CA ALA A 176 2.61 -12.11 16.90
C ALA A 176 2.51 -11.52 18.31
N MET A 177 1.65 -12.04 19.17
CA MET A 177 1.47 -11.57 20.54
C MET A 177 1.78 -12.68 21.54
N ILE A 178 2.40 -12.29 22.64
CA ILE A 178 2.56 -13.08 23.86
C ILE A 178 1.65 -12.46 24.93
N GLU A 179 0.75 -13.26 25.47
CA GLU A 179 -0.27 -12.81 26.44
C GLU A 179 0.05 -13.20 27.90
N SER A 180 1.08 -14.00 28.11
CA SER A 180 1.54 -14.39 29.45
C SER A 180 3.05 -14.50 29.49
N THR A 181 3.64 -14.09 30.61
CA THR A 181 5.08 -14.28 30.85
C THR A 181 5.46 -15.75 31.04
N ASP A 182 4.49 -16.62 31.36
CA ASP A 182 4.69 -18.06 31.63
C ASP A 182 5.08 -18.86 30.38
N VAL A 183 5.00 -18.24 29.19
CA VAL A 183 5.51 -18.85 27.95
C VAL A 183 7.01 -19.14 28.03
N VAL A 184 7.73 -18.40 28.89
CA VAL A 184 9.15 -18.56 29.18
C VAL A 184 9.33 -19.22 30.55
N PRO A 185 10.07 -20.34 30.67
CA PRO A 185 10.34 -20.97 31.96
C PRO A 185 11.06 -20.03 32.93
N SER A 186 10.68 -20.06 34.20
CA SER A 186 11.37 -19.32 35.26
C SER A 186 12.82 -19.77 35.40
N LEU A 187 13.70 -18.82 35.73
CA LEU A 187 15.08 -19.13 36.09
C LEU A 187 15.11 -19.93 37.40
N ALA A 188 15.92 -20.99 37.46
CA ALA A 188 16.05 -21.79 38.66
C ALA A 188 16.59 -20.96 39.84
N LYS A 189 16.07 -21.22 41.04
CA LYS A 189 16.44 -20.47 42.24
C LYS A 189 17.95 -20.52 42.47
N GLY A 190 18.56 -19.35 42.69
CA GLY A 190 20.00 -19.21 42.93
C GLY A 190 20.89 -19.31 41.69
N LYS A 191 20.32 -19.37 40.48
CA LYS A 191 21.05 -19.23 39.22
C LYS A 191 21.03 -17.79 38.72
N SER A 192 22.07 -17.41 37.98
CA SER A 192 22.15 -16.16 37.22
C SER A 192 21.76 -16.40 35.76
N GLU A 193 21.36 -15.34 35.06
CA GLU A 193 21.11 -15.42 33.63
C GLU A 193 22.42 -15.71 32.88
N PRO A 194 22.46 -16.70 31.96
CA PRO A 194 23.62 -16.93 31.10
C PRO A 194 23.85 -15.81 30.08
N TYR A 195 22.81 -15.03 29.76
CA TYR A 195 22.91 -13.85 28.90
C TYR A 195 22.26 -12.64 29.58
N ASN A 196 22.95 -11.51 29.64
CA ASN A 196 22.47 -10.28 30.27
C ASN A 196 22.17 -9.20 29.24
N LEU A 197 21.26 -8.29 29.58
CA LEU A 197 20.96 -7.11 28.77
C LEU A 197 21.61 -5.86 29.37
N ARG A 198 22.41 -5.13 28.57
CA ARG A 198 22.92 -3.80 28.93
C ARG A 198 22.40 -2.73 27.97
N VAL A 199 22.29 -1.48 28.44
CA VAL A 199 21.96 -0.34 27.58
C VAL A 199 23.03 -0.19 26.50
N ALA A 200 22.60 0.01 25.24
CA ALA A 200 23.50 0.32 24.15
C ALA A 200 24.06 1.75 24.28
N LYS A 201 25.29 1.95 23.82
CA LYS A 201 26.02 3.23 23.86
C LYS A 201 26.46 3.63 22.45
N LEU A 202 26.93 4.86 22.29
CA LEU A 202 27.46 5.34 21.00
C LEU A 202 28.62 4.48 20.47
N ASP A 203 29.42 3.87 21.35
CA ASP A 203 30.51 2.97 20.93
C ASP A 203 30.00 1.64 20.34
N ASP A 204 28.73 1.28 20.57
CA ASP A 204 28.12 0.05 20.06
C ASP A 204 27.57 0.20 18.63
N LEU A 205 27.57 1.41 18.04
CA LEU A 205 27.01 1.66 16.70
C LEU A 205 27.60 0.76 15.60
N PRO A 206 28.92 0.52 15.52
CA PRO A 206 29.49 -0.40 14.53
C PRO A 206 28.97 -1.84 14.69
N PHE A 207 28.80 -2.29 15.94
CA PHE A 207 28.26 -3.62 16.23
C PHE A 207 26.78 -3.73 15.83
N LEU A 208 25.95 -2.76 16.22
CA LEU A 208 24.53 -2.70 15.83
C LEU A 208 24.35 -2.69 14.30
N LYS A 209 25.17 -1.91 13.59
CA LYS A 209 25.18 -1.88 12.12
C LYS A 209 25.52 -3.24 11.52
N SER A 210 26.50 -3.95 12.08
CA SER A 210 26.88 -5.29 11.59
C SER A 210 25.74 -6.31 11.71
N LEU A 211 24.88 -6.16 12.72
CA LEU A 211 23.70 -7.01 12.94
C LEU A 211 22.48 -6.62 12.10
N SER A 212 22.53 -5.48 11.41
CA SER A 212 21.38 -4.85 10.75
C SER A 212 21.14 -5.32 9.31
N THR A 213 21.70 -6.47 8.91
CA THR A 213 21.51 -7.00 7.55
C THR A 213 20.17 -7.75 7.45
N PRO A 214 19.51 -7.78 6.28
CA PRO A 214 18.27 -8.55 6.09
C PRO A 214 18.40 -10.03 6.49
N THR A 215 19.58 -10.62 6.27
CA THR A 215 19.92 -12.00 6.64
C THR A 215 19.96 -12.16 8.16
N THR A 216 20.76 -11.35 8.86
CA THR A 216 20.90 -11.42 10.33
C THR A 216 19.60 -11.09 11.06
N LEU A 217 18.75 -10.25 10.46
CA LEU A 217 17.42 -9.91 10.99
C LEU A 217 16.34 -10.92 10.62
N HIS A 218 16.67 -11.97 9.85
CA HIS A 218 15.75 -13.02 9.41
C HIS A 218 14.47 -12.50 8.75
N THR A 219 14.56 -11.37 8.03
CA THR A 219 13.37 -10.71 7.46
C THR A 219 12.74 -11.55 6.36
N GLY A 220 13.55 -12.32 5.62
CA GLY A 220 13.12 -13.10 4.46
C GLY A 220 12.52 -12.26 3.34
N ALA A 221 12.61 -10.93 3.42
CA ALA A 221 12.01 -10.00 2.48
C ALA A 221 12.98 -9.69 1.34
N GLN A 222 12.43 -9.50 0.13
CA GLN A 222 13.17 -9.06 -1.05
C GLN A 222 13.07 -7.55 -1.26
N VAL A 223 12.29 -6.86 -0.44
CA VAL A 223 12.20 -5.39 -0.41
C VAL A 223 12.06 -4.96 1.04
N GLY A 224 12.77 -3.92 1.44
CA GLY A 224 12.68 -3.41 2.80
C GLY A 224 13.53 -2.17 3.01
N VAL A 225 13.46 -1.61 4.21
CA VAL A 225 14.30 -0.50 4.65
C VAL A 225 15.55 -1.02 5.37
N LEU A 226 16.63 -0.27 5.29
CA LEU A 226 17.90 -0.53 5.98
C LEU A 226 18.08 0.46 7.13
N TYR A 227 18.72 0.00 8.20
CA TYR A 227 19.11 0.84 9.33
C TYR A 227 20.42 1.56 9.01
N THR A 228 20.41 2.88 9.10
CA THR A 228 21.61 3.71 8.86
C THR A 228 22.34 4.03 10.16
N ASP A 229 23.52 4.63 10.05
CA ASP A 229 24.28 5.08 11.22
C ASP A 229 23.52 6.18 11.98
N GLU A 230 22.81 7.05 11.25
CA GLU A 230 21.93 8.07 11.81
C GLU A 230 20.75 7.43 12.56
N TYR A 231 20.16 6.36 12.03
CA TYR A 231 19.09 5.64 12.72
C TYR A 231 19.56 5.10 14.07
N TRP A 232 20.72 4.43 14.08
CA TRP A 232 21.25 3.84 15.31
C TRP A 232 21.67 4.91 16.30
N ARG A 233 22.35 5.97 15.85
CA ARG A 233 22.68 7.12 16.69
C ARG A 233 21.43 7.74 17.32
N TYR A 234 20.40 7.98 16.51
CA TYR A 234 19.15 8.58 16.99
C TYR A 234 18.48 7.70 18.06
N THR A 235 18.39 6.40 17.79
CA THR A 235 17.71 5.43 18.65
C THR A 235 18.48 5.13 19.95
N VAL A 236 19.81 5.22 19.94
CA VAL A 236 20.67 4.94 21.10
C VAL A 236 20.96 6.19 21.94
N HIS A 237 20.98 7.38 21.33
CA HIS A 237 21.46 8.59 21.97
C HIS A 237 20.52 9.79 21.77
N ASP A 238 20.30 10.24 20.53
CA ASP A 238 19.72 11.57 20.32
C ASP A 238 18.26 11.67 20.81
N ILE A 239 17.48 10.57 20.76
CA ILE A 239 16.11 10.54 21.28
C ILE A 239 16.02 10.75 22.80
N PHE A 240 17.07 10.37 23.54
CA PHE A 240 17.12 10.51 25.00
C PHE A 240 17.56 11.92 25.42
N GLU A 241 18.50 12.52 24.68
CA GLU A 241 18.94 13.90 24.89
C GLU A 241 17.80 14.91 24.64
N ASP A 242 16.98 14.66 23.62
CA ASP A 242 15.85 15.53 23.25
C ASP A 242 14.54 15.17 23.98
N LYS A 243 14.60 14.28 24.97
CA LYS A 243 13.41 13.84 25.71
C LYS A 243 12.86 14.99 26.56
N GLN A 244 11.64 15.41 26.25
CA GLN A 244 10.97 16.51 26.95
C GLN A 244 9.73 16.04 27.71
N SER A 245 9.15 14.90 27.35
CA SER A 245 7.98 14.36 28.04
C SER A 245 7.95 12.84 28.04
N ARG A 246 7.05 12.28 28.87
CA ARG A 246 6.75 10.85 28.89
C ARG A 246 6.17 10.32 27.57
N PHE A 247 5.72 11.22 26.68
CA PHE A 247 5.18 10.89 25.37
C PHE A 247 6.24 10.82 24.28
N ASP A 248 7.49 11.17 24.62
CA ASP A 248 8.61 10.82 23.77
C ASP A 248 8.78 9.31 23.75
N CYS A 249 8.47 8.71 22.60
CA CYS A 249 8.40 7.26 22.44
C CYS A 249 9.80 6.66 22.57
N ASP A 250 10.09 6.15 23.76
CA ASP A 250 11.35 5.46 24.03
C ASP A 250 11.49 4.22 23.14
N ARG A 251 12.66 4.09 22.51
CA ARG A 251 13.12 2.83 21.93
C ARG A 251 14.19 2.29 22.85
N ASP A 252 13.90 1.18 23.51
CA ASP A 252 14.84 0.54 24.41
C ASP A 252 15.78 -0.39 23.63
N THR A 253 16.99 0.11 23.38
CA THR A 253 18.04 -0.63 22.67
C THR A 253 19.00 -1.25 23.66
N ARG A 254 19.07 -2.59 23.66
CA ARG A 254 19.93 -3.37 24.54
C ARG A 254 20.93 -4.20 23.76
N ILE A 255 22.12 -4.33 24.30
CA ILE A 255 23.12 -5.32 23.87
C ILE A 255 22.95 -6.58 24.70
N ILE A 256 22.95 -7.72 24.03
CA ILE A 256 22.92 -9.05 24.62
C ILE A 256 24.37 -9.45 24.88
N VAL A 257 24.70 -9.72 26.13
CA VAL A 257 26.06 -10.06 26.58
C VAL A 257 26.08 -11.47 27.13
N ASP A 258 26.99 -12.31 26.64
CA ASP A 258 27.28 -13.61 27.26
C ASP A 258 27.93 -13.37 28.63
N ALA A 259 27.28 -13.86 29.69
CA ALA A 259 27.72 -13.66 31.07
C ALA A 259 29.04 -14.37 31.39
N VAL A 260 29.39 -15.43 30.66
CA VAL A 260 30.60 -16.23 30.89
C VAL A 260 31.80 -15.59 30.20
N SER A 261 31.67 -15.30 28.91
CA SER A 261 32.78 -14.72 28.12
C SER A 261 32.88 -13.20 28.22
N GLY A 262 31.80 -12.51 28.61
CA GLY A 262 31.69 -11.06 28.59
C GLY A 262 31.55 -10.47 27.18
N LYS A 263 31.41 -11.31 26.14
CA LYS A 263 31.27 -10.85 24.75
C LYS A 263 29.86 -10.32 24.47
N ASP A 264 29.80 -9.28 23.64
CA ASP A 264 28.56 -8.83 23.03
C ASP A 264 28.17 -9.80 21.90
N VAL A 265 27.03 -10.46 22.04
CA VAL A 265 26.59 -11.54 21.13
C VAL A 265 25.33 -11.19 20.35
N GLY A 266 24.71 -10.04 20.61
CA GLY A 266 23.51 -9.61 19.87
C GLY A 266 22.92 -8.31 20.39
N CYS A 267 21.73 -7.95 19.88
CA CYS A 267 20.98 -6.79 20.34
C CYS A 267 19.46 -7.02 20.32
N THR A 268 18.74 -6.19 21.08
CA THR A 268 17.28 -6.08 21.02
C THR A 268 16.85 -4.63 20.92
N VAL A 269 15.75 -4.37 20.21
CA VAL A 269 15.05 -3.07 20.24
C VAL A 269 13.59 -3.28 20.60
N VAL A 270 13.16 -2.72 21.72
CA VAL A 270 11.76 -2.71 22.15
C VAL A 270 11.22 -1.29 22.02
N SER A 271 10.10 -1.12 21.33
CA SER A 271 9.35 0.14 21.28
C SER A 271 8.15 0.08 22.22
N TYR A 272 7.83 1.19 22.89
CA TYR A 272 6.62 1.34 23.71
C TYR A 272 5.57 2.20 22.98
N GLU A 273 5.46 2.01 21.67
CA GLU A 273 4.74 2.86 20.74
C GLU A 273 3.22 2.54 20.69
N PHE A 274 2.56 2.97 19.61
CA PHE A 274 1.13 2.93 19.29
C PHE A 274 0.36 1.65 19.71
N PHE A 275 1.00 0.48 19.69
CA PHE A 275 0.38 -0.83 19.96
C PHE A 275 0.84 -1.48 21.28
N GLY A 276 1.47 -0.70 22.17
CA GLY A 276 2.06 -1.21 23.39
C GLY A 276 3.51 -1.71 23.19
N PRO A 277 4.06 -2.46 24.16
CA PRO A 277 5.43 -2.93 24.10
C PRO A 277 5.61 -3.96 22.96
N GLN A 278 6.55 -3.68 22.07
CA GLN A 278 6.79 -4.46 20.88
C GLN A 278 8.30 -4.68 20.65
N LEU A 279 8.71 -5.95 20.55
CA LEU A 279 10.04 -6.32 20.09
C LEU A 279 10.14 -6.12 18.58
N GLN A 280 10.88 -5.10 18.15
CA GLN A 280 11.08 -4.75 16.75
C GLN A 280 12.34 -5.39 16.16
N ILE A 281 13.38 -5.58 16.98
CA ILE A 281 14.64 -6.20 16.57
C ILE A 281 15.08 -7.19 17.66
N MET A 282 15.47 -8.39 17.26
CA MET A 282 16.32 -9.28 18.05
C MET A 282 17.32 -9.97 17.12
N ALA A 283 18.54 -9.47 17.07
CA ALA A 283 19.57 -9.96 16.17
C ALA A 283 20.73 -10.56 16.97
N LEU A 284 21.29 -11.68 16.51
CA LEU A 284 22.46 -12.32 17.13
C LEU A 284 23.64 -12.35 16.15
N ASN A 285 24.84 -12.29 16.71
CA ASN A 285 26.00 -12.84 16.03
C ASN A 285 25.96 -14.36 16.18
N GLU A 286 25.39 -15.05 15.19
CA GLU A 286 25.12 -16.49 15.26
C GLU A 286 26.37 -17.38 15.27
N SER A 287 27.57 -16.82 15.03
CA SER A 287 28.82 -17.54 15.26
C SER A 287 29.22 -17.58 16.74
N GLU A 288 28.65 -16.73 17.59
CA GLU A 288 28.99 -16.59 19.00
C GLU A 288 27.87 -17.10 19.93
N ALA A 289 26.60 -17.05 19.50
CA ALA A 289 25.47 -17.53 20.30
C ALA A 289 24.30 -18.04 19.44
N THR A 290 23.51 -18.97 19.97
CA THR A 290 22.30 -19.47 19.30
C THR A 290 21.03 -18.88 19.91
N TYR A 291 19.97 -18.77 19.11
CA TYR A 291 18.67 -18.32 19.62
C TYR A 291 18.07 -19.26 20.67
N VAL A 292 18.39 -20.56 20.64
CA VAL A 292 17.92 -21.54 21.63
C VAL A 292 18.48 -21.20 23.02
N ASP A 293 19.77 -20.86 23.07
CA ASP A 293 20.45 -20.55 24.34
C ASP A 293 20.03 -19.18 24.88
N VAL A 294 19.85 -18.21 23.97
CA VAL A 294 19.64 -16.80 24.33
C VAL A 294 18.18 -16.46 24.64
N ALA A 295 17.21 -17.05 23.92
CA ALA A 295 15.83 -16.58 23.90
C ALA A 295 15.19 -16.45 25.28
N ASN A 296 15.32 -17.48 26.12
CA ASN A 296 14.68 -17.47 27.44
C ASN A 296 15.27 -16.41 28.37
N SER A 297 16.59 -16.24 28.38
CA SER A 297 17.27 -15.22 29.21
C SER A 297 16.89 -13.80 28.79
N VAL A 298 16.85 -13.55 27.48
CA VAL A 298 16.48 -12.24 26.94
C VAL A 298 15.01 -11.94 27.22
N LEU A 299 14.10 -12.87 26.91
CA LEU A 299 12.66 -12.65 27.13
C LEU A 299 12.32 -12.42 28.60
N ARG A 300 12.92 -13.17 29.55
CA ARG A 300 12.70 -12.94 30.99
C ARG A 300 13.06 -11.50 31.39
N GLN A 301 14.22 -11.02 30.96
CA GLN A 301 14.68 -9.66 31.26
C GLN A 301 13.80 -8.60 30.57
N LEU A 302 13.45 -8.79 29.30
CA LEU A 302 12.56 -7.87 28.57
C LEU A 302 11.18 -7.78 29.24
N PHE A 303 10.62 -8.89 29.72
CA PHE A 303 9.33 -8.89 30.41
C PHE A 303 9.38 -8.11 31.73
N VAL A 304 10.49 -8.19 32.47
CA VAL A 304 10.72 -7.37 33.67
C VAL A 304 10.76 -5.89 33.30
N LEU A 305 11.57 -5.50 32.31
CA LEU A 305 11.70 -4.11 31.85
C LEU A 305 10.36 -3.54 31.36
N VAL A 306 9.56 -4.35 30.65
CA VAL A 306 8.22 -3.97 30.19
C VAL A 306 7.28 -3.72 31.37
N LYS A 307 7.25 -4.62 32.37
CA LYS A 307 6.43 -4.45 33.58
C LYS A 307 6.83 -3.22 34.38
N GLU A 308 8.13 -2.97 34.53
CA GLU A 308 8.64 -1.76 35.20
C GLU A 308 8.20 -0.48 34.48
N GLN A 309 8.31 -0.46 33.15
CA GLN A 309 7.87 0.68 32.34
C GLN A 309 6.37 0.90 32.44
N GLN A 310 5.56 -0.16 32.38
CA GLN A 310 4.10 -0.08 32.54
C GLN A 310 3.73 0.46 33.92
N ALA A 311 4.36 -0.05 34.99
CA ALA A 311 4.14 0.42 36.35
C ALA A 311 4.52 1.91 36.52
N ARG A 312 5.60 2.37 35.88
CA ARG A 312 5.98 3.79 35.86
C ARG A 312 4.92 4.65 35.18
N GLN A 313 4.44 4.23 34.00
CA GLN A 313 3.39 4.94 33.27
C GLN A 313 2.06 5.00 34.03
N ALA A 314 1.69 3.92 34.73
CA ALA A 314 0.50 3.88 35.58
C ALA A 314 0.60 4.86 36.75
N LYS A 315 1.74 4.88 37.46
CA LYS A 315 1.99 5.83 38.56
C LYS A 315 1.94 7.29 38.10
N GLU A 316 2.57 7.62 36.98
CA GLU A 316 2.54 8.98 36.41
C GLU A 316 1.11 9.41 36.03
N THR A 317 0.32 8.50 35.45
CA THR A 317 -1.07 8.77 35.06
C THR A 317 -1.95 9.01 36.30
N ALA A 318 -1.78 8.19 37.35
CA ALA A 318 -2.49 8.38 38.60
C ALA A 318 -2.13 9.71 39.29
N ALA A 319 -0.85 10.11 39.26
CA ALA A 319 -0.41 11.39 39.80
C ALA A 319 -1.07 12.58 39.09
N ILE A 320 -1.15 12.57 37.75
CA ILE A 320 -1.81 13.63 36.97
C ILE A 320 -3.30 13.70 37.31
N ALA A 321 -4.00 12.55 37.31
CA ALA A 321 -5.42 12.49 37.66
C ALA A 321 -5.69 13.06 39.07
N SER A 322 -4.82 12.77 40.04
CA SER A 322 -4.95 13.30 41.40
C SER A 322 -4.73 14.83 41.50
N THR A 323 -3.96 15.40 40.56
CA THR A 323 -3.69 16.85 40.53
C THR A 323 -4.85 17.63 39.90
N GLU A 324 -5.53 17.04 38.91
CA GLU A 324 -6.73 17.62 38.26
C GLU A 324 -7.99 17.54 39.14
N THR A 325 -8.08 16.57 40.07
CA THR A 325 -9.23 16.45 41.00
C THR A 325 -9.22 17.40 42.19
N SER A 326 -8.23 18.28 42.34
CA SER A 326 -8.16 19.20 43.49
C SER A 326 -9.04 20.47 43.37
N GLU A 327 -9.82 20.64 42.30
CA GLU A 327 -10.74 21.79 42.11
C GLU A 327 -12.24 21.45 42.07
N THR A 328 -12.66 20.21 42.32
CA THR A 328 -14.09 19.90 42.48
C THR A 328 -14.35 18.88 43.58
N THR A 329 -15.18 19.28 44.53
CA THR A 329 -15.70 18.47 45.65
C THR A 329 -16.30 17.16 45.14
N PRO A 330 -15.94 15.98 45.70
CA PRO A 330 -16.45 14.72 45.19
C PRO A 330 -17.85 14.43 45.74
N THR A 331 -18.80 14.13 44.84
CA THR A 331 -20.03 13.39 45.17
C THR A 331 -19.75 11.88 45.07
N PRO A 332 -20.06 11.07 46.10
CA PRO A 332 -19.75 9.66 46.09
C PRO A 332 -20.92 8.87 45.49
N GLU A 333 -20.87 8.49 44.21
CA GLU A 333 -21.67 7.37 43.68
C GLU A 333 -21.25 6.98 42.24
N SER A 334 -20.35 5.99 42.15
CA SER A 334 -20.27 4.92 41.13
C SER A 334 -18.84 4.33 41.08
N ALA A 335 -18.34 3.90 42.22
CA ALA A 335 -17.21 2.97 42.26
C ALA A 335 -17.73 1.55 42.03
N THR A 336 -18.00 1.18 40.78
CA THR A 336 -18.00 -0.23 40.39
C THR A 336 -16.55 -0.67 40.26
N SER A 337 -16.08 -1.31 41.32
CA SER A 337 -14.82 -2.01 41.44
C SER A 337 -14.71 -3.14 40.40
N GLY A 338 -14.14 -2.84 39.24
CA GLY A 338 -13.46 -3.83 38.42
C GLY A 338 -11.99 -3.47 38.39
N SER A 339 -11.15 -4.10 39.21
CA SER A 339 -9.70 -4.04 39.00
C SER A 339 -9.44 -4.59 37.59
N PRO A 340 -8.82 -3.83 36.65
CA PRO A 340 -8.34 -4.45 35.43
C PRO A 340 -7.24 -5.41 35.90
N SER A 341 -7.47 -6.73 35.80
CA SER A 341 -6.34 -7.65 35.81
C SER A 341 -5.45 -7.22 34.65
N GLU A 342 -4.29 -6.63 34.94
CA GLU A 342 -3.39 -6.13 33.90
C GLU A 342 -2.95 -7.32 33.03
N SER A 343 -3.64 -7.52 31.90
CA SER A 343 -3.27 -8.53 30.93
C SER A 343 -1.93 -8.12 30.32
N PHE A 344 -0.88 -8.90 30.58
CA PHE A 344 0.42 -8.68 29.98
C PHE A 344 0.34 -8.97 28.48
N VAL A 345 0.62 -7.97 27.64
CA VAL A 345 0.69 -8.16 26.18
C VAL A 345 2.04 -7.69 25.71
N PHE A 346 2.75 -8.56 25.00
CA PHE A 346 4.05 -8.26 24.38
C PHE A 346 4.04 -8.68 22.92
N SER A 347 4.16 -7.70 22.02
CA SER A 347 4.10 -7.94 20.58
C SER A 347 5.48 -8.25 20.00
N LEU A 348 5.53 -9.12 19.00
CA LEU A 348 6.71 -9.47 18.23
C LEU A 348 6.54 -8.97 16.80
N ALA A 349 7.12 -7.82 16.47
CA ALA A 349 7.21 -7.30 15.11
C ALA A 349 8.35 -7.98 14.32
N LEU A 350 8.41 -9.31 14.43
CA LEU A 350 9.42 -10.14 13.81
C LEU A 350 8.76 -10.99 12.71
N HIS A 351 9.47 -11.16 11.60
CA HIS A 351 8.99 -11.98 10.50
C HIS A 351 8.74 -13.43 10.95
N LYS A 352 7.78 -14.14 10.33
CA LYS A 352 7.40 -15.51 10.75
C LYS A 352 8.53 -16.54 10.70
N LYS A 353 9.53 -16.29 9.87
CA LYS A 353 10.73 -17.15 9.78
C LYS A 353 11.79 -16.83 10.83
N HIS A 354 11.65 -15.75 11.60
CA HIS A 354 12.61 -15.38 12.63
C HIS A 354 12.76 -16.50 13.67
N PRO A 355 13.99 -16.91 14.06
CA PRO A 355 14.21 -18.05 14.96
C PRO A 355 13.44 -17.96 16.27
N LEU A 356 13.41 -16.79 16.92
CA LEU A 356 12.58 -16.57 18.11
C LEU A 356 11.10 -16.92 17.90
N ARG A 357 10.54 -16.54 16.74
CA ARG A 357 9.15 -16.84 16.40
C ARG A 357 8.91 -18.32 16.18
N GLN A 358 9.87 -19.03 15.61
CA GLN A 358 9.79 -20.48 15.45
C GLN A 358 9.87 -21.20 16.79
N LEU A 359 10.77 -20.77 17.69
CA LEU A 359 10.94 -21.35 19.03
C LEU A 359 9.71 -21.15 19.92
N LEU A 360 9.03 -20.00 19.81
CA LEU A 360 7.80 -19.75 20.54
C LEU A 360 6.61 -20.53 19.96
N GLY A 361 6.58 -20.76 18.65
CA GLY A 361 5.53 -21.55 18.00
C GLY A 361 4.12 -21.04 18.35
N THR A 362 3.27 -21.92 18.88
CA THR A 362 1.90 -21.59 19.30
C THR A 362 1.81 -20.70 20.54
N LYS A 363 2.92 -20.44 21.24
CA LYS A 363 2.98 -19.52 22.39
C LYS A 363 3.02 -18.04 21.97
N ALA A 364 3.24 -17.76 20.69
CA ALA A 364 3.18 -16.41 20.12
C ALA A 364 2.29 -16.43 18.87
N GLN A 365 1.04 -16.00 19.03
CA GLN A 365 0.03 -16.10 17.97
C GLN A 365 -0.26 -14.76 17.32
N ILE A 366 -0.55 -14.78 16.03
CA ILE A 366 -1.08 -13.60 15.35
C ILE A 366 -2.58 -13.54 15.70
N PRO A 367 -3.09 -12.41 16.21
CA PRO A 367 -4.52 -12.27 16.48
C PRO A 367 -5.33 -12.54 15.21
N PRO A 368 -6.46 -13.28 15.29
CA PRO A 368 -7.28 -13.64 14.12
C PRO A 368 -7.72 -12.43 13.27
N THR A 369 -7.87 -11.27 13.90
CA THR A 369 -8.27 -10.01 13.26
C THR A 369 -7.16 -9.34 12.43
N THR A 370 -5.92 -9.84 12.50
CA THR A 370 -4.73 -9.17 11.91
C THR A 370 -3.92 -10.05 10.94
N ASP A 371 -4.43 -11.24 10.60
CA ASP A 371 -3.68 -12.28 9.85
C ASP A 371 -3.13 -11.80 8.48
N PHE A 372 -3.76 -10.80 7.87
CA PHE A 372 -3.38 -10.32 6.53
C PHE A 372 -2.25 -9.28 6.50
N GLY A 373 -1.73 -8.85 7.65
CA GLY A 373 -0.69 -7.82 7.76
C GLY A 373 -1.18 -6.42 7.36
N TYR A 374 -0.45 -5.38 7.78
CA TYR A 374 -0.79 -4.00 7.42
C TYR A 374 -0.30 -3.70 6.00
N ARG A 375 -1.20 -3.28 5.11
CA ARG A 375 -0.89 -2.97 3.72
C ARG A 375 -0.46 -1.52 3.58
N LEU A 376 0.66 -1.30 2.90
CA LEU A 376 1.18 0.03 2.62
C LEU A 376 0.80 0.44 1.22
N PHE A 377 0.35 1.70 1.10
CA PHE A 377 0.26 2.36 -0.18
C PHE A 377 1.66 2.55 -0.74
N THR A 378 1.80 2.34 -2.03
CA THR A 378 3.06 2.36 -2.78
C THR A 378 2.83 3.11 -4.08
N ARG A 379 3.72 4.05 -4.39
CA ARG A 379 3.71 4.82 -5.61
C ARG A 379 5.07 4.67 -6.27
N ILE A 380 5.06 4.37 -7.56
CA ILE A 380 6.23 4.43 -8.44
C ILE A 380 5.88 5.42 -9.53
N THR A 381 6.44 6.63 -9.47
CA THR A 381 6.14 7.67 -10.47
C THR A 381 6.55 7.22 -11.85
N SER A 382 7.80 6.80 -11.98
CA SER A 382 8.42 6.43 -13.24
C SER A 382 8.92 5.00 -13.14
N TYR A 383 8.18 4.09 -13.75
CA TYR A 383 8.64 2.71 -13.90
C TYR A 383 9.98 2.64 -14.65
N PRO A 384 10.26 3.44 -15.70
CA PRO A 384 11.59 3.48 -16.32
C PRO A 384 12.72 3.77 -15.33
N ILE A 385 12.58 4.78 -14.47
CA ILE A 385 13.59 5.14 -13.47
C ILE A 385 13.75 3.99 -12.47
N PHE A 386 12.63 3.42 -11.99
CA PHE A 386 12.67 2.29 -11.07
C PHE A 386 13.38 1.07 -11.69
N ILE A 387 13.01 0.67 -12.91
CA ILE A 387 13.59 -0.48 -13.61
C ILE A 387 15.09 -0.29 -13.83
N LYS A 388 15.53 0.91 -14.22
CA LYS A 388 16.97 1.22 -14.34
C LYS A 388 17.69 1.10 -13.00
N ALA A 389 17.09 1.61 -11.93
CA ALA A 389 17.69 1.55 -10.60
C ALA A 389 17.84 0.10 -10.09
N VAL A 390 16.88 -0.78 -10.38
CA VAL A 390 16.90 -2.18 -9.92
C VAL A 390 17.42 -3.17 -10.97
N ALA A 391 17.90 -2.69 -12.12
CA ALA A 391 18.34 -3.54 -13.23
C ALA A 391 19.33 -4.65 -12.82
N PRO A 392 20.35 -4.42 -11.95
CA PRO A 392 21.27 -5.49 -11.56
C PRO A 392 20.58 -6.70 -10.92
N GLU A 393 19.53 -6.46 -10.13
CA GLU A 393 18.74 -7.53 -9.52
C GLU A 393 17.86 -8.24 -10.56
N LEU A 394 17.23 -7.49 -11.46
CA LEU A 394 16.39 -8.07 -12.52
C LEU A 394 17.20 -8.93 -13.50
N GLU A 395 18.38 -8.45 -13.88
CA GLU A 395 19.32 -9.18 -14.74
C GLU A 395 19.84 -10.45 -14.06
N LYS A 396 20.13 -10.39 -12.76
CA LYS A 396 20.52 -11.56 -11.97
C LYS A 396 19.41 -12.62 -11.98
N ARG A 397 18.15 -12.21 -11.76
CA ARG A 397 17.00 -13.12 -11.82
C ARG A 397 16.84 -13.73 -13.20
N LEU A 398 16.91 -12.91 -14.25
CA LEU A 398 16.81 -13.35 -15.63
C LEU A 398 17.90 -14.36 -15.99
N ALA A 399 19.15 -14.10 -15.59
CA ALA A 399 20.29 -15.02 -15.80
C ALA A 399 20.13 -16.37 -15.09
N SER A 400 19.39 -16.41 -13.98
CA SER A 400 19.07 -17.65 -13.24
C SER A 400 17.83 -18.39 -13.75
N SER A 401 17.19 -17.90 -14.81
CA SER A 401 15.92 -18.44 -15.32
C SER A 401 16.07 -19.18 -16.65
N ALA A 402 15.00 -19.85 -17.09
CA ALA A 402 14.93 -20.43 -18.44
C ALA A 402 14.98 -19.39 -19.57
N MET A 403 14.80 -18.10 -19.25
CA MET A 403 14.87 -16.97 -20.18
C MET A 403 16.26 -16.28 -20.15
N ALA A 404 17.30 -16.94 -19.62
CA ALA A 404 18.66 -16.41 -19.62
C ALA A 404 19.14 -16.06 -21.04
N GLY A 405 19.82 -14.93 -21.20
CA GLY A 405 20.32 -14.47 -22.50
C GLY A 405 19.26 -13.86 -23.43
N THR A 406 18.02 -13.64 -22.97
CA THR A 406 16.94 -13.06 -23.77
C THR A 406 17.35 -11.71 -24.40
N THR A 407 17.04 -11.56 -25.69
CA THR A 407 17.17 -10.30 -26.45
C THR A 407 15.81 -9.95 -27.04
N GLY A 408 15.37 -8.71 -26.86
CA GLY A 408 14.04 -8.26 -27.32
C GLY A 408 13.55 -7.01 -26.61
N ARG A 409 12.28 -6.66 -26.81
CA ARG A 409 11.63 -5.52 -26.17
C ARG A 409 10.44 -6.00 -25.36
N LEU A 410 10.45 -5.78 -24.06
CA LEU A 410 9.28 -5.97 -23.19
C LEU A 410 8.46 -4.68 -23.18
N ARG A 411 7.26 -4.73 -23.77
CA ARG A 411 6.29 -3.63 -23.82
C ARG A 411 5.14 -3.92 -22.87
N LEU A 412 4.87 -2.99 -21.98
CA LEU A 412 3.78 -3.05 -21.02
C LEU A 412 2.80 -1.90 -21.30
N ASP A 413 1.54 -2.23 -21.58
CA ASP A 413 0.47 -1.25 -21.77
C ASP A 413 -0.32 -1.04 -20.47
N PHE A 414 -0.45 0.20 -20.01
CA PHE A 414 -1.25 0.54 -18.82
C PHE A 414 -2.58 1.22 -19.19
N PHE A 415 -2.93 1.29 -20.48
CA PHE A 415 -4.13 1.87 -21.08
C PHE A 415 -4.26 3.40 -20.93
N ARG A 416 -3.93 3.95 -19.76
CA ARG A 416 -3.95 5.37 -19.48
C ARG A 416 -2.86 5.78 -18.50
N GLN A 417 -2.53 7.05 -18.57
CA GLN A 417 -1.74 7.70 -17.53
C GLN A 417 -2.67 7.98 -16.35
N VAL A 418 -2.24 7.63 -15.16
CA VAL A 418 -2.90 8.04 -13.92
C VAL A 418 -2.17 9.22 -13.32
N GLU A 419 -2.89 10.05 -12.57
CA GLU A 419 -2.26 11.18 -11.90
C GLU A 419 -1.13 10.71 -10.97
N GLY A 420 0.00 11.40 -11.07
CA GLY A 420 1.21 11.02 -10.34
C GLY A 420 2.02 9.89 -10.99
N SER A 421 1.70 9.44 -12.22
CA SER A 421 2.58 8.56 -13.01
C SER A 421 3.20 9.30 -14.20
N SER A 422 4.42 8.93 -14.61
CA SER A 422 5.16 9.58 -15.71
C SER A 422 4.60 9.24 -17.09
N GLY A 423 4.02 8.05 -17.25
CA GLY A 423 3.55 7.55 -18.53
C GLY A 423 2.38 6.57 -18.42
N LYS A 424 1.94 6.07 -19.58
CA LYS A 424 0.83 5.12 -19.72
C LYS A 424 1.27 3.73 -20.22
N GLY A 425 2.56 3.46 -20.18
CA GLY A 425 3.17 2.21 -20.58
C GLY A 425 4.68 2.25 -20.33
N LEU A 426 5.33 1.11 -20.47
CA LEU A 426 6.77 0.93 -20.26
C LEU A 426 7.33 0.08 -21.40
N GLU A 427 8.44 0.49 -21.99
CA GLU A 427 9.29 -0.37 -22.82
C GLU A 427 10.61 -0.64 -22.10
N VAL A 428 11.03 -1.91 -22.04
CA VAL A 428 12.35 -2.34 -21.57
C VAL A 428 13.04 -3.07 -22.71
N VAL A 429 14.21 -2.59 -23.13
CA VAL A 429 15.03 -3.23 -24.15
C VAL A 429 16.05 -4.14 -23.47
N LEU A 430 16.05 -5.40 -23.90
CA LEU A 430 16.91 -6.45 -23.40
C LEU A 430 17.93 -6.86 -24.48
N GLU A 431 19.21 -6.93 -24.11
CA GLU A 431 20.27 -7.49 -24.95
C GLU A 431 21.06 -8.54 -24.16
N LYS A 432 21.04 -9.80 -24.64
CA LYS A 432 21.74 -10.93 -23.99
C LYS A 432 21.46 -11.03 -22.48
N GLY A 433 20.22 -10.76 -22.08
CA GLY A 433 19.78 -10.80 -20.68
C GLY A 433 20.12 -9.54 -19.87
N LYS A 434 20.57 -8.46 -20.50
CA LYS A 434 20.88 -7.16 -19.88
C LYS A 434 19.84 -6.12 -20.23
N ILE A 435 19.48 -5.26 -19.27
CA ILE A 435 18.58 -4.13 -19.50
C ILE A 435 19.42 -2.98 -20.04
N VAL A 436 19.33 -2.71 -21.34
CA VAL A 436 20.09 -1.63 -21.99
C VAL A 436 19.31 -0.32 -22.02
N GLU A 437 17.98 -0.41 -22.02
CA GLU A 437 17.11 0.76 -22.03
C GLU A 437 15.79 0.46 -21.30
N ALA A 438 15.25 1.48 -20.63
CA ALA A 438 13.88 1.50 -20.14
C ALA A 438 13.30 2.90 -20.34
N THR A 439 12.14 3.00 -20.96
CA THR A 439 11.51 4.27 -21.35
C THR A 439 10.00 4.20 -21.19
N ASP A 440 9.37 5.36 -20.98
CA ASP A 440 7.91 5.44 -21.03
C ASP A 440 7.46 5.11 -22.45
N TRP A 441 6.45 4.26 -22.56
CA TRP A 441 5.97 3.74 -23.83
C TRP A 441 4.48 3.98 -23.99
N THR A 442 4.06 4.16 -25.24
CA THR A 442 2.66 4.31 -25.61
C THR A 442 2.36 3.33 -26.73
N ASN A 443 1.31 2.53 -26.55
CA ASN A 443 0.82 1.66 -27.60
C ASN A 443 0.44 2.47 -28.85
N PRO A 444 1.13 2.28 -29.99
CA PRO A 444 0.83 3.03 -31.20
C PRO A 444 -0.52 2.62 -31.79
N SER A 445 -1.09 3.47 -32.67
CA SER A 445 -2.24 3.06 -33.49
C SER A 445 -1.87 1.89 -34.41
N PRO A 446 -2.83 1.14 -34.96
CA PRO A 446 -2.55 0.09 -35.94
C PRO A 446 -1.67 0.54 -37.11
N GLU A 447 -1.86 1.78 -37.58
CA GLU A 447 -1.04 2.42 -38.61
C GLU A 447 0.38 2.67 -38.09
N GLY A 448 0.53 3.25 -36.89
CA GLY A 448 1.84 3.47 -36.28
C GLY A 448 2.62 2.16 -36.03
N GLN A 449 1.92 1.08 -35.67
CA GLN A 449 2.52 -0.26 -35.54
C GLN A 449 2.97 -0.83 -36.89
N LEU A 450 2.29 -0.49 -37.98
CA LEU A 450 2.72 -0.87 -39.33
C LEU A 450 3.96 -0.06 -39.73
N GLU A 451 3.96 1.26 -39.52
CA GLU A 451 5.08 2.15 -39.80
C GLU A 451 6.35 1.71 -39.06
N GLU A 452 6.25 1.40 -37.77
CA GLU A 452 7.36 0.89 -36.96
C GLU A 452 7.93 -0.42 -37.52
N ARG A 453 7.07 -1.38 -37.89
CA ARG A 453 7.50 -2.65 -38.50
C ARG A 453 8.17 -2.45 -39.85
N LEU A 454 7.66 -1.54 -40.67
CA LEU A 454 8.28 -1.18 -41.95
C LEU A 454 9.64 -0.52 -41.74
N GLN A 455 9.78 0.30 -40.70
CA GLN A 455 11.05 0.93 -40.34
C GLN A 455 12.08 -0.12 -39.89
N TRP A 456 11.72 -1.04 -38.99
CA TRP A 456 12.62 -2.14 -38.60
C TRP A 456 13.06 -2.99 -39.79
N LYS A 457 12.13 -3.26 -40.73
CA LYS A 457 12.47 -3.98 -41.96
C LYS A 457 13.50 -3.23 -42.82
N LYS A 458 13.42 -1.89 -42.91
CA LYS A 458 14.43 -1.07 -43.59
C LYS A 458 15.78 -1.10 -42.88
N ASP A 459 15.76 -1.10 -41.55
CA ASP A 459 16.96 -1.14 -40.71
C ASP A 459 17.58 -2.54 -40.60
N GLY A 460 16.94 -3.57 -41.19
CA GLY A 460 17.38 -4.96 -41.11
C GLY A 460 17.18 -5.59 -39.73
N ILE A 461 16.32 -5.00 -38.89
CA ILE A 461 16.04 -5.43 -37.51
C ILE A 461 14.72 -6.19 -37.50
N THR A 462 14.63 -7.26 -36.71
CA THR A 462 13.36 -7.95 -36.43
C THR A 462 13.34 -8.27 -34.94
N PRO A 463 12.90 -7.34 -34.08
CA PRO A 463 13.01 -7.53 -32.64
C PRO A 463 11.96 -8.52 -32.16
N THR A 464 12.35 -9.40 -31.23
CA THR A 464 11.38 -10.15 -30.43
C THR A 464 10.65 -9.18 -29.53
N ILE A 465 9.33 -9.08 -29.67
CA ILE A 465 8.49 -8.24 -28.79
C ILE A 465 7.85 -9.14 -27.75
N PHE A 466 7.98 -8.83 -26.47
CA PHE A 466 7.18 -9.41 -25.40
C PHE A 466 6.14 -8.36 -25.01
N LEU A 467 4.85 -8.70 -25.06
CA LEU A 467 3.77 -7.72 -24.86
C LEU A 467 2.81 -8.19 -23.78
N ALA A 468 2.62 -7.35 -22.77
CA ALA A 468 1.60 -7.54 -21.77
C ALA A 468 0.87 -6.23 -21.48
N SER A 469 -0.33 -6.34 -20.92
CA SER A 469 -1.12 -5.21 -20.45
C SER A 469 -1.40 -5.37 -18.97
N PHE A 470 -1.58 -4.25 -18.28
CA PHE A 470 -1.94 -4.20 -16.87
C PHE A 470 -3.03 -3.15 -16.65
N ALA A 471 -4.01 -3.46 -15.80
CA ALA A 471 -4.88 -2.42 -15.27
C ALA A 471 -4.02 -1.30 -14.63
N PRO A 472 -4.43 -0.02 -14.70
CA PRO A 472 -3.64 1.07 -14.15
C PRO A 472 -3.20 0.81 -12.69
N LEU A 473 -1.93 1.08 -12.40
CA LEU A 473 -1.24 0.85 -11.11
C LEU A 473 -1.03 -0.61 -10.66
N THR A 474 -1.67 -1.61 -11.27
CA THR A 474 -1.54 -3.00 -10.79
C THR A 474 -0.14 -3.59 -11.02
N PHE A 475 0.60 -3.08 -12.02
CA PHE A 475 2.00 -3.44 -12.25
C PHE A 475 2.90 -3.15 -11.03
N THR A 476 2.57 -2.13 -10.21
CA THR A 476 3.29 -1.87 -8.94
C THR A 476 3.24 -3.09 -8.02
N SER A 477 2.11 -3.81 -7.95
CA SER A 477 1.99 -4.99 -7.10
C SER A 477 2.72 -6.23 -7.61
N LEU A 478 2.99 -6.30 -8.93
CA LEU A 478 3.87 -7.30 -9.51
C LEU A 478 5.33 -6.97 -9.16
N LEU A 479 5.74 -5.70 -9.33
CA LEU A 479 7.09 -5.23 -9.02
C LEU A 479 7.48 -5.46 -7.56
N THR A 480 6.55 -5.25 -6.63
CA THR A 480 6.76 -5.45 -5.20
C THR A 480 6.55 -6.90 -4.75
N GLY A 481 6.37 -7.83 -5.68
CA GLY A 481 6.21 -9.27 -5.42
C GLY A 481 4.99 -9.62 -4.57
N LYS A 482 4.01 -8.70 -4.47
CA LYS A 482 2.76 -8.89 -3.74
C LYS A 482 1.85 -9.86 -4.47
N HIS A 483 1.72 -9.71 -5.79
CA HIS A 483 0.98 -10.62 -6.65
C HIS A 483 1.91 -11.24 -7.69
N SER A 484 1.63 -12.48 -8.09
CA SER A 484 2.17 -13.00 -9.34
C SER A 484 1.43 -12.41 -10.55
N PHE A 485 1.99 -12.59 -11.74
CA PHE A 485 1.31 -12.19 -12.97
C PHE A 485 -0.02 -12.95 -13.15
N GLU A 486 -0.07 -14.22 -12.76
CA GLU A 486 -1.27 -15.06 -12.82
C GLU A 486 -2.37 -14.55 -11.89
N GLU A 487 -2.03 -14.16 -10.66
CA GLU A 487 -3.00 -13.58 -9.72
C GLU A 487 -3.58 -12.28 -10.24
N LEU A 488 -2.75 -11.44 -10.88
CA LEU A 488 -3.22 -10.21 -11.51
C LEU A 488 -4.09 -10.49 -12.72
N SER A 489 -3.73 -11.46 -13.55
CA SER A 489 -4.51 -11.84 -14.73
C SER A 489 -5.86 -12.45 -14.36
N TYR A 490 -5.90 -13.18 -13.23
CA TYR A 490 -7.14 -13.71 -12.67
C TYR A 490 -8.03 -12.59 -12.10
N ALA A 491 -7.44 -11.64 -11.37
CA ALA A 491 -8.18 -10.58 -10.70
C ALA A 491 -8.65 -9.45 -11.64
N TYR A 492 -7.93 -9.21 -12.73
CA TYR A 492 -8.18 -8.09 -13.64
C TYR A 492 -8.11 -8.54 -15.10
N GLY A 493 -9.21 -8.41 -15.84
CA GLY A 493 -9.26 -8.76 -17.26
C GLY A 493 -8.33 -7.91 -18.15
N GLU A 494 -7.86 -6.75 -17.69
CA GLU A 494 -6.85 -5.95 -18.39
C GLU A 494 -5.42 -6.47 -18.20
N CYS A 495 -5.20 -7.32 -17.19
CA CYS A 495 -3.91 -7.95 -16.95
C CYS A 495 -3.81 -9.19 -17.84
N ALA A 496 -3.09 -9.08 -18.95
CA ALA A 496 -2.97 -10.16 -19.92
C ALA A 496 -1.60 -10.15 -20.59
N SER A 497 -1.13 -11.31 -21.00
CA SER A 497 0.10 -11.46 -21.80
C SER A 497 -0.29 -11.92 -23.19
N ARG A 498 0.47 -11.48 -24.20
CA ARG A 498 0.22 -11.86 -25.59
C ARG A 498 0.46 -13.35 -25.82
N ASP A 499 1.46 -13.90 -25.16
CA ASP A 499 1.91 -15.28 -25.33
C ASP A 499 2.67 -15.80 -24.10
N GLU A 500 2.88 -17.11 -24.10
CA GLU A 500 3.57 -17.84 -23.02
C GLU A 500 5.01 -17.35 -22.79
N SER A 501 5.71 -16.95 -23.84
CA SER A 501 7.09 -16.44 -23.72
C SER A 501 7.13 -15.13 -22.93
N THR A 502 6.14 -14.26 -23.12
CA THR A 502 5.99 -13.02 -22.35
C THR A 502 5.68 -13.32 -20.89
N ARG A 503 4.79 -14.28 -20.64
CA ARG A 503 4.45 -14.73 -19.28
C ARG A 503 5.69 -15.24 -18.53
N LEU A 504 6.49 -16.10 -19.17
CA LEU A 504 7.73 -16.63 -18.60
C LEU A 504 8.75 -15.52 -18.30
N LEU A 505 8.89 -14.53 -19.19
CA LEU A 505 9.78 -13.39 -18.96
C LEU A 505 9.34 -12.54 -17.76
N LEU A 506 8.04 -12.25 -17.65
CA LEU A 506 7.50 -11.48 -16.52
C LEU A 506 7.73 -12.20 -15.19
N ASN A 507 7.49 -13.52 -15.14
CA ASN A 507 7.71 -14.32 -13.94
C ASN A 507 9.19 -14.44 -13.56
N ALA A 508 10.09 -14.44 -14.55
CA ALA A 508 11.53 -14.42 -14.29
C ALA A 508 11.99 -13.09 -13.69
N LEU A 509 11.51 -11.96 -14.20
CA LEU A 509 11.90 -10.63 -13.72
C LEU A 509 11.25 -10.28 -12.37
N PHE A 510 9.97 -10.62 -12.21
CA PHE A 510 9.12 -10.19 -11.10
C PHE A 510 8.45 -11.39 -10.41
N PRO A 511 9.23 -12.28 -9.79
CA PRO A 511 8.66 -13.43 -9.09
C PRO A 511 7.87 -12.97 -7.86
N LYS A 512 6.84 -13.75 -7.51
CA LYS A 512 6.12 -13.56 -6.25
C LYS A 512 7.05 -13.86 -5.06
N TRP A 513 7.04 -13.01 -4.03
CA TRP A 513 7.91 -13.17 -2.86
C TRP A 513 7.20 -13.81 -1.67
N PHE A 514 5.88 -13.68 -1.60
CA PHE A 514 5.06 -14.25 -0.54
C PHE A 514 4.16 -15.32 -1.14
N PRO A 515 4.49 -16.61 -1.07
CA PRO A 515 3.52 -17.63 -1.39
C PRO A 515 2.39 -17.55 -0.35
N MET A 516 1.26 -16.96 -0.75
CA MET A 516 -0.02 -17.28 -0.14
C MET A 516 -0.24 -18.77 -0.36
N GLY A 517 -0.66 -19.49 0.69
CA GLY A 517 -0.72 -20.95 0.68
C GLY A 517 -1.50 -21.53 -0.51
N GLY A 518 -0.93 -22.58 -1.09
CA GLY A 518 -1.53 -23.41 -2.13
C GLY A 518 -1.37 -22.86 -3.56
N PRO A 519 -1.08 -23.71 -4.56
CA PRO A 519 -1.23 -23.31 -5.95
C PRO A 519 -2.69 -22.92 -6.20
N LEU A 520 -2.91 -21.77 -6.84
CA LEU A 520 -4.16 -21.56 -7.56
C LEU A 520 -4.32 -22.68 -8.59
N PRO A 521 -5.54 -23.14 -8.91
CA PRO A 521 -5.73 -24.14 -9.96
C PRO A 521 -5.11 -23.58 -11.26
N THR A 522 -3.98 -24.16 -11.67
CA THR A 522 -3.27 -23.80 -12.90
C THR A 522 -3.94 -24.36 -14.15
N ASP A 523 -5.05 -25.06 -13.98
CA ASP A 523 -5.65 -25.85 -15.05
C ASP A 523 -6.78 -25.06 -15.71
N ASN A 524 -6.51 -24.67 -16.95
CA ASN A 524 -7.44 -24.11 -17.94
C ASN A 524 -8.02 -22.72 -17.64
N ILE A 525 -7.16 -21.70 -17.69
CA ILE A 525 -7.61 -20.38 -18.17
C ILE A 525 -7.61 -20.46 -19.71
N PRO A 526 -8.78 -20.48 -20.39
CA PRO A 526 -8.81 -20.56 -21.84
C PRO A 526 -8.27 -19.28 -22.45
N SER A 527 -7.53 -19.38 -23.56
CA SER A 527 -7.07 -18.18 -24.28
C SER A 527 -8.25 -17.34 -24.76
N PRO A 528 -8.16 -15.99 -24.78
CA PRO A 528 -9.24 -15.10 -25.24
C PRO A 528 -9.77 -15.41 -26.66
N ASN A 529 -8.97 -16.12 -27.47
CA ASN A 529 -9.26 -16.37 -28.88
C ASN A 529 -10.14 -17.60 -29.15
N GLU A 530 -10.31 -18.52 -28.19
CA GLU A 530 -11.24 -19.67 -28.36
C GLU A 530 -12.69 -19.31 -28.02
N TRP A 531 -12.89 -18.41 -27.06
CA TRP A 531 -14.21 -17.91 -26.64
C TRP A 531 -14.95 -17.21 -27.79
N ALA A 532 -14.26 -16.34 -28.54
CA ALA A 532 -14.85 -15.64 -29.67
C ALA A 532 -15.35 -16.61 -30.76
N ARG A 533 -14.65 -17.73 -30.98
CA ARG A 533 -15.04 -18.73 -32.00
C ARG A 533 -16.22 -19.60 -31.54
N ALA A 534 -16.32 -19.89 -30.24
CA ALA A 534 -17.44 -20.63 -29.66
C ALA A 534 -18.72 -19.80 -29.57
N ALA A 535 -18.60 -18.51 -29.23
CA ALA A 535 -19.73 -17.57 -29.17
C ALA A 535 -20.35 -17.32 -30.56
N VAL A 536 -19.51 -17.16 -31.59
CA VAL A 536 -19.97 -16.95 -32.98
C VAL A 536 -20.69 -18.19 -33.55
N ARG A 537 -20.23 -19.42 -33.25
CA ARG A 537 -20.94 -20.64 -33.68
C ARG A 537 -22.30 -20.82 -32.99
N ARG A 538 -22.48 -20.29 -31.79
CA ARG A 538 -23.72 -20.42 -31.00
C ARG A 538 -24.74 -19.33 -31.31
N LEU A 539 -24.29 -18.14 -31.72
CA LEU A 539 -25.14 -17.06 -32.25
C LEU A 539 -25.76 -17.43 -33.61
N LEU A 540 -25.06 -18.21 -34.43
CA LEU A 540 -25.56 -18.65 -35.74
C LEU A 540 -26.51 -19.86 -35.70
N SER A 541 -26.72 -20.49 -34.53
CA SER A 541 -27.58 -21.69 -34.39
C SER A 541 -29.04 -21.41 -33.98
N GLY A 542 -29.43 -20.14 -33.84
CA GLY A 542 -30.85 -19.73 -33.74
C GLY A 542 -31.66 -20.26 -32.54
N LYS A 543 -31.02 -20.78 -31.49
CA LYS A 543 -31.70 -21.32 -30.30
C LYS A 543 -31.39 -20.46 -29.06
N SER A 544 -32.17 -19.40 -28.87
CA SER A 544 -32.33 -18.77 -27.55
C SER A 544 -33.82 -18.49 -27.32
N ALA A 545 -34.38 -19.21 -26.37
CA ALA A 545 -35.70 -18.96 -25.80
C ALA A 545 -35.50 -18.20 -24.49
N ALA A 546 -35.35 -16.88 -24.58
CA ALA A 546 -35.51 -15.98 -23.46
C ALA A 546 -36.35 -14.80 -23.96
N MET A 547 -37.43 -14.46 -23.26
CA MET A 547 -38.18 -13.23 -23.53
C MET A 547 -37.28 -12.04 -23.20
N SER A 548 -36.57 -11.52 -24.21
CA SER A 548 -35.78 -10.30 -24.08
C SER A 548 -36.59 -9.12 -24.61
N GLU A 549 -36.84 -8.13 -23.75
CA GLU A 549 -37.28 -6.79 -24.17
C GLU A 549 -36.05 -5.98 -24.57
N PHE A 550 -36.21 -5.12 -25.60
CA PHE A 550 -35.15 -4.26 -26.12
C PHE A 550 -35.60 -2.82 -26.06
N ASP A 551 -34.81 -1.98 -25.40
CA ASP A 551 -34.93 -0.53 -25.47
C ASP A 551 -33.71 0.03 -26.21
N HIS A 552 -33.91 1.00 -27.10
CA HIS A 552 -32.84 1.61 -27.90
C HIS A 552 -32.75 3.10 -27.62
N ALA A 553 -31.54 3.57 -27.29
CA ALA A 553 -31.24 4.99 -27.19
C ALA A 553 -30.31 5.40 -28.35
N VAL A 554 -30.71 6.43 -29.10
CA VAL A 554 -30.01 6.88 -30.31
C VAL A 554 -29.70 8.37 -30.27
N VAL A 555 -28.60 8.77 -30.90
CA VAL A 555 -28.32 10.18 -31.24
C VAL A 555 -28.50 10.36 -32.74
N GLU A 556 -29.32 11.34 -33.12
CA GLU A 556 -29.57 11.71 -34.51
C GLU A 556 -28.91 13.06 -34.85
N ASP A 557 -28.23 13.12 -36.01
CA ASP A 557 -27.78 14.38 -36.61
C ASP A 557 -28.81 14.86 -37.64
N THR A 558 -29.59 15.85 -37.24
CA THR A 558 -30.67 16.44 -38.04
C THR A 558 -30.18 17.34 -39.18
N LYS A 559 -28.87 17.60 -39.29
CA LYS A 559 -28.26 18.44 -40.33
C LYS A 559 -27.38 17.64 -41.29
N ARG A 560 -27.44 16.31 -41.24
CA ARG A 560 -26.60 15.43 -42.05
C ARG A 560 -26.99 15.51 -43.53
N GLU A 561 -26.01 15.34 -44.41
CA GLU A 561 -26.21 15.33 -45.87
C GLU A 561 -27.24 14.27 -46.28
N GLU A 562 -28.09 14.62 -47.24
CA GLU A 562 -29.15 13.76 -47.77
C GLU A 562 -28.52 12.48 -48.38
N GLY A 563 -28.85 11.31 -47.82
CA GLY A 563 -28.30 10.01 -48.22
C GLY A 563 -27.36 9.33 -47.21
N LYS A 564 -26.95 10.01 -46.13
CA LYS A 564 -26.21 9.40 -45.00
C LYS A 564 -27.17 9.03 -43.85
N ASN A 565 -26.83 8.00 -43.06
CA ASN A 565 -27.66 7.59 -41.91
C ASN A 565 -27.71 8.72 -40.87
N SER A 566 -28.91 9.16 -40.49
CA SER A 566 -29.08 10.25 -39.52
C SER A 566 -28.70 9.81 -38.10
N ILE A 567 -28.80 8.51 -37.78
CA ILE A 567 -28.35 7.98 -36.49
C ILE A 567 -26.82 7.87 -36.48
N VAL A 568 -26.18 8.64 -35.59
CA VAL A 568 -24.72 8.73 -35.46
C VAL A 568 -24.16 7.96 -34.26
N ALA A 569 -25.02 7.59 -33.30
CA ALA A 569 -24.68 6.73 -32.16
C ALA A 569 -25.89 5.96 -31.66
N CYS A 570 -25.71 4.71 -31.22
CA CYS A 570 -26.78 3.86 -30.69
C CYS A 570 -26.27 2.96 -29.55
N VAL A 571 -27.06 2.86 -28.48
CA VAL A 571 -26.90 1.89 -27.39
C VAL A 571 -28.23 1.16 -27.20
N SER A 572 -28.18 -0.17 -27.10
CA SER A 572 -29.34 -1.01 -26.78
C SER A 572 -29.27 -1.44 -25.33
N LEU A 573 -30.40 -1.50 -24.64
CA LEU A 573 -30.56 -2.16 -23.35
C LEU A 573 -31.33 -3.48 -23.55
N HIS A 574 -30.68 -4.60 -23.21
CA HIS A 574 -31.28 -5.92 -23.31
C HIS A 574 -31.70 -6.37 -21.92
N ARG A 575 -32.99 -6.60 -21.72
CA ARG A 575 -33.48 -7.08 -20.44
C ARG A 575 -33.47 -8.60 -20.40
N ASN A 576 -32.78 -9.17 -19.42
CA ASN A 576 -32.61 -10.60 -19.26
C ASN A 576 -33.13 -11.04 -17.90
N LEU A 577 -33.92 -12.11 -17.87
CA LEU A 577 -34.31 -12.75 -16.61
C LEU A 577 -33.20 -13.73 -16.19
N ALA A 578 -32.70 -13.62 -14.96
CA ALA A 578 -31.78 -14.61 -14.39
C ALA A 578 -32.12 -14.93 -12.93
N TYR A 579 -31.60 -16.06 -12.47
CA TYR A 579 -31.81 -16.53 -11.10
C TYR A 579 -30.69 -16.02 -10.19
N TYR A 580 -31.06 -15.33 -9.12
CA TYR A 580 -30.17 -15.03 -8.00
C TYR A 580 -30.56 -15.92 -6.81
N GLY A 581 -29.79 -16.99 -6.58
CA GLY A 581 -30.19 -18.05 -5.66
C GLY A 581 -31.47 -18.74 -6.15
N SER A 582 -32.57 -18.60 -5.40
CA SER A 582 -33.89 -19.16 -5.74
C SER A 582 -34.88 -18.15 -6.33
N VAL A 583 -34.49 -16.89 -6.49
CA VAL A 583 -35.40 -15.81 -6.94
C VAL A 583 -35.07 -15.38 -8.35
N ASN A 584 -36.12 -15.17 -9.14
CA ASN A 584 -36.09 -14.56 -10.45
C ASN A 584 -35.86 -13.06 -10.33
N VAL A 585 -34.78 -12.54 -10.91
CA VAL A 585 -34.50 -11.11 -10.95
C VAL A 585 -34.15 -10.70 -12.39
N TYR A 586 -34.61 -9.50 -12.78
CA TYR A 586 -34.29 -8.94 -14.09
C TYR A 586 -32.95 -8.21 -14.03
N PHE A 587 -32.15 -8.40 -15.07
CA PHE A 587 -30.87 -7.75 -15.26
C PHE A 587 -30.87 -6.99 -16.58
N GLY A 588 -30.37 -5.76 -16.54
CA GLY A 588 -30.14 -4.94 -17.72
C GLY A 588 -28.79 -5.25 -18.33
N LYS A 589 -28.74 -5.48 -19.63
CA LYS A 589 -27.50 -5.65 -20.37
C LYS A 589 -27.38 -4.60 -21.47
N PRO A 590 -26.68 -3.49 -21.23
CA PRO A 590 -26.43 -2.55 -22.30
C PRO A 590 -25.42 -3.13 -23.31
N GLU A 591 -25.70 -2.95 -24.58
CA GLU A 591 -24.82 -3.29 -25.69
C GLU A 591 -24.61 -2.02 -26.53
N VAL A 592 -23.36 -1.59 -26.62
CA VAL A 592 -23.00 -0.51 -27.56
C VAL A 592 -23.07 -1.08 -28.96
N VAL A 593 -24.05 -0.60 -29.74
CA VAL A 593 -24.33 -1.15 -31.08
C VAL A 593 -23.40 -0.54 -32.12
N ALA A 594 -23.27 0.79 -32.15
CA ALA A 594 -22.42 1.49 -33.11
C ALA A 594 -22.20 2.96 -32.75
N SER A 595 -21.06 3.52 -33.17
CA SER A 595 -20.83 4.96 -33.31
C SER A 595 -20.17 5.27 -34.65
N ASP A 596 -20.70 6.27 -35.34
CA ASP A 596 -20.16 6.75 -36.60
C ASP A 596 -18.71 7.26 -36.41
N PRO A 597 -17.74 6.86 -37.25
CA PRO A 597 -16.34 7.29 -37.12
C PRO A 597 -16.14 8.81 -37.01
N GLU A 598 -16.95 9.62 -37.70
CA GLU A 598 -16.88 11.09 -37.67
C GLU A 598 -17.28 11.70 -36.32
N TYR A 599 -17.91 10.89 -35.46
CA TYR A 599 -18.44 11.30 -34.16
C TYR A 599 -17.79 10.57 -32.97
N ARG A 600 -16.79 9.72 -33.23
CA ARG A 600 -15.96 9.11 -32.18
C ARG A 600 -15.28 10.22 -31.36
N ASN A 601 -15.09 9.97 -30.07
CA ASN A 601 -14.52 10.90 -29.09
C ASN A 601 -15.34 12.17 -28.77
N LYS A 602 -16.55 12.33 -29.32
CA LYS A 602 -17.48 13.44 -28.95
C LYS A 602 -18.33 13.15 -27.70
N GLY A 603 -18.07 12.04 -27.01
CA GLY A 603 -18.78 11.67 -25.78
C GLY A 603 -20.23 11.18 -25.96
N LEU A 604 -20.66 10.89 -27.18
CA LEU A 604 -22.07 10.52 -27.46
C LEU A 604 -22.51 9.24 -26.76
N ILE A 605 -21.69 8.17 -26.80
CA ILE A 605 -22.00 6.90 -26.11
C ILE A 605 -22.05 7.10 -24.58
N ARG A 606 -21.18 7.95 -24.03
CA ARG A 606 -21.20 8.31 -22.60
C ARG A 606 -22.52 8.95 -22.21
N ARG A 607 -23.03 9.89 -23.01
CA ARG A 607 -24.32 10.54 -22.75
C ARG A 607 -25.48 9.55 -22.87
N LEU A 608 -25.51 8.73 -23.92
CA LEU A 608 -26.53 7.69 -24.07
C LEU A 608 -26.55 6.73 -22.89
N LEU A 609 -25.39 6.28 -22.40
CA LEU A 609 -25.31 5.40 -21.23
C LEU A 609 -25.82 6.10 -19.96
N LEU A 610 -25.29 7.27 -19.63
CA LEU A 610 -25.58 7.93 -18.36
C LEU A 610 -26.96 8.60 -18.29
N GLU A 611 -27.43 9.15 -19.40
CA GLU A 611 -28.65 9.98 -19.42
C GLU A 611 -29.90 9.19 -19.82
N MET A 612 -29.74 8.06 -20.53
CA MET A 612 -30.87 7.27 -21.04
C MET A 612 -30.87 5.85 -20.49
N ILE A 613 -29.76 5.11 -20.67
CA ILE A 613 -29.74 3.67 -20.40
C ILE A 613 -29.67 3.36 -18.91
N HIS A 614 -28.81 4.05 -18.15
CA HIS A 614 -28.67 3.82 -16.72
C HIS A 614 -29.98 4.12 -15.98
N PRO A 615 -30.65 5.28 -16.18
CA PRO A 615 -31.95 5.55 -15.54
C PRO A 615 -33.03 4.52 -15.91
N GLU A 616 -33.09 4.11 -17.19
CA GLU A 616 -34.08 3.15 -17.66
C GLU A 616 -33.91 1.79 -16.99
N SER A 617 -32.67 1.33 -16.86
CA SER A 617 -32.37 0.06 -16.22
C SER A 617 -32.42 0.14 -14.68
N GLU A 618 -32.05 1.26 -14.05
CA GLU A 618 -32.25 1.48 -12.60
C GLU A 618 -33.74 1.39 -12.20
N ALA A 619 -34.64 1.84 -13.07
CA ALA A 619 -36.08 1.79 -12.81
C ALA A 619 -36.66 0.37 -12.88
N ARG A 620 -35.98 -0.57 -13.56
CA ARG A 620 -36.58 -1.83 -13.99
C ARG A 620 -35.77 -3.08 -13.65
N ASP A 621 -34.47 -2.96 -13.44
CA ASP A 621 -33.55 -4.07 -13.28
C ASP A 621 -32.86 -4.01 -11.92
N VAL A 622 -32.57 -5.19 -11.37
CA VAL A 622 -31.92 -5.33 -10.06
C VAL A 622 -30.42 -5.11 -10.15
N LEU A 623 -29.83 -5.36 -11.33
CA LEU A 623 -28.41 -5.16 -11.60
C LEU A 623 -28.19 -5.00 -13.11
N GLN A 624 -27.18 -4.21 -13.47
CA GLN A 624 -26.69 -4.11 -14.84
C GLN A 624 -25.37 -4.84 -15.03
N PHE A 625 -25.20 -5.49 -16.17
CA PHE A 625 -23.91 -6.03 -16.58
C PHE A 625 -23.65 -5.72 -18.06
N ILE A 626 -22.38 -5.50 -18.41
CA ILE A 626 -21.99 -5.17 -19.77
C ILE A 626 -20.85 -6.06 -20.23
N SER A 627 -20.98 -6.62 -21.42
CA SER A 627 -19.89 -7.36 -22.08
C SER A 627 -19.19 -6.45 -23.08
N GLY A 628 -17.91 -6.18 -22.88
CA GLY A 628 -17.10 -5.45 -23.85
C GLY A 628 -15.74 -5.03 -23.29
N ILE A 629 -15.16 -3.94 -23.80
CA ILE A 629 -13.82 -3.48 -23.43
C ILE A 629 -13.81 -3.10 -21.94
N PRO A 630 -13.16 -3.88 -21.05
CA PRO A 630 -13.38 -3.76 -19.60
C PRO A 630 -13.08 -2.36 -19.04
N TYR A 631 -12.00 -1.74 -19.52
CA TYR A 631 -11.60 -0.40 -19.10
C TYR A 631 -12.56 0.71 -19.59
N TYR A 632 -13.19 0.53 -20.75
CA TYR A 632 -14.13 1.53 -21.29
C TYR A 632 -15.36 1.69 -20.37
N TYR A 633 -15.80 0.63 -19.72
CA TYR A 633 -17.04 0.67 -18.94
C TYR A 633 -16.85 1.07 -17.47
N ARG A 634 -15.64 0.94 -16.90
CA ARG A 634 -15.36 1.43 -15.53
C ARG A 634 -15.59 2.93 -15.34
N GLN A 635 -15.45 3.73 -16.40
CA GLN A 635 -15.74 5.17 -16.33
C GLN A 635 -17.25 5.48 -16.16
N PHE A 636 -18.10 4.45 -16.27
CA PHE A 636 -19.53 4.49 -16.00
C PHE A 636 -19.90 3.63 -14.78
N GLU A 637 -18.97 3.43 -13.85
CA GLU A 637 -19.19 2.74 -12.56
C GLU A 637 -19.45 1.23 -12.64
N TYR A 638 -19.26 0.60 -13.80
CA TYR A 638 -19.24 -0.86 -13.89
C TYR A 638 -17.98 -1.44 -13.23
N GLU A 639 -18.16 -2.53 -12.47
CA GLU A 639 -17.07 -3.32 -11.87
C GLU A 639 -17.04 -4.73 -12.47
N TYR A 640 -15.92 -5.44 -12.25
CA TYR A 640 -15.80 -6.84 -12.71
C TYR A 640 -16.72 -7.78 -11.94
N GLY A 641 -17.55 -8.52 -12.68
CA GLY A 641 -18.39 -9.62 -12.18
C GLY A 641 -17.91 -11.00 -12.68
N LEU A 642 -18.48 -12.06 -12.12
CA LEU A 642 -18.19 -13.45 -12.54
C LEU A 642 -18.48 -13.67 -14.04
N ALA A 643 -17.67 -14.51 -14.70
CA ALA A 643 -17.87 -14.88 -16.09
C ALA A 643 -19.24 -15.54 -16.31
N MET A 644 -19.89 -15.21 -17.45
CA MET A 644 -21.22 -15.72 -17.86
C MET A 644 -21.37 -17.26 -17.80
N SER A 645 -20.28 -18.03 -17.88
CA SER A 645 -20.33 -19.51 -17.71
C SER A 645 -20.70 -19.96 -16.29
N SER A 646 -20.52 -19.09 -15.29
CA SER A 646 -20.78 -19.34 -13.87
C SER A 646 -22.21 -18.95 -13.46
N ILE A 647 -22.86 -18.08 -14.25
CA ILE A 647 -24.30 -17.82 -14.19
C ILE A 647 -24.93 -18.85 -15.14
N ALA A 648 -25.00 -20.09 -14.69
CA ALA A 648 -25.32 -21.22 -15.55
C ALA A 648 -26.69 -21.03 -16.24
N LYS A 649 -26.68 -21.24 -17.55
CA LYS A 649 -27.82 -21.82 -18.28
C LYS A 649 -28.28 -23.08 -17.54
N ILE A 650 -29.49 -23.09 -17.02
CA ILE A 650 -30.20 -24.34 -16.77
C ILE A 650 -30.85 -24.73 -18.10
N GLU A 651 -30.26 -25.74 -18.75
CA GLU A 651 -30.92 -26.46 -19.84
C GLU A 651 -32.09 -27.24 -19.23
N SER A 652 -33.29 -27.03 -19.78
CA SER A 652 -34.53 -27.80 -19.61
C SER A 652 -34.60 -28.75 -18.41
N ILE A 653 -35.29 -28.34 -17.34
CA ILE A 653 -35.90 -29.28 -16.40
C ILE A 653 -37.36 -29.49 -16.84
N ASP A 654 -37.75 -30.76 -16.87
CA ASP A 654 -38.96 -31.31 -17.46
C ASP A 654 -40.26 -30.54 -17.16
N VAL A 655 -41.13 -30.58 -18.17
CA VAL A 655 -42.54 -30.20 -18.11
C VAL A 655 -43.21 -30.85 -16.90
N VAL A 656 -43.46 -30.06 -15.85
CA VAL A 656 -44.46 -30.42 -14.84
C VAL A 656 -45.84 -30.11 -15.46
N PRO A 657 -46.77 -31.08 -15.54
CA PRO A 657 -48.09 -30.83 -16.10
C PRO A 657 -48.85 -29.79 -15.25
N PRO A 658 -49.80 -29.04 -15.83
CA PRO A 658 -50.47 -27.96 -15.13
C PRO A 658 -51.19 -28.50 -13.89
N LEU A 659 -50.76 -28.04 -12.72
CA LEU A 659 -51.58 -28.16 -11.52
C LEU A 659 -52.86 -27.35 -11.74
N ALA A 660 -53.98 -28.04 -11.51
CA ALA A 660 -55.32 -27.56 -11.72
C ALA A 660 -55.57 -26.23 -11.00
N LYS A 661 -56.46 -25.43 -11.61
CA LYS A 661 -57.12 -24.31 -10.96
C LYS A 661 -57.65 -24.73 -9.59
N ASP A 662 -57.31 -23.95 -8.57
CA ASP A 662 -58.24 -23.37 -7.61
C ASP A 662 -57.68 -22.03 -7.11
#